data_AF-A0A7X8UHM2-F1
#
_entry.id   AF-A0A7X8UHM2-F1
#
_cell.length_a   1.000
_cell.length_b   1.000
_cell.length_c   1.000
_cell.angle_alpha   90.00
_cell.angle_beta   90.00
_cell.angle_gamma   90.00
#
_symmetry.space_group_name_H-M   'P 1'
#
loop_
_entity.id
_entity.type
_entity.pdbx_description
1 polymer ?
#
loop_
_entity_poly.entity_id
_entity_poly.type
_entity_poly.pdbx_seq_one_letter_code
_entity_poly.pdbx_strand_id
1 'polypeptide(L)'
;MNTAAPLVGLDLVEVERFRRAMIRHPRLEERLFTRAEIGYCRGRGAPILHFAARFAAKEAIGKLLGTGVISWQEIELGGGASPKGSSAGCVPWVVLSGRTEAVARERGVAAVRVSLSHVDSLAGACVVVTACSLGGTMMTEDRSYAGGPGLEAAGDIPAFQTLSEKAAVFTPAQVRELDRATIEDVGVPGPVLMERAALGVSRLIRARYPDRHTLIVCGRGNNGGDGLAAARQLHLVGQPVACVVAVGSPSELTADAALNFRAAERTGVNLRVGTVPEYLWEETELIVDCLLGTGATGELRGRPAELAELINAAAARGVPVVSVDVPSGVDATTGSIAQGTVAADVTITFHSAKSGLVCPPGSEAAGEVLVWDIGIPQSLEPEPDLWVVNGDDVNVPGRRVDDHKYRAGYVAVLAGSAAYPGAAWLATQAAYRTGAGYVRLLMTTGGAQGVRNRLVEAVLQEIGSGDHLADADAVLAVLADERLGSLVAGPGLGRKPETLAAVKRVVLESEAPLVLDADGLFAFAGMAEELRSRSGVVLTPHAGELAALLGVAVSEVTIAVLAAARRAAASTGQVVLLKGSSTVIAAPSGDTRVVVQGPPQLASAGTGDVLSGVIGALLAKGLDPFEAAYAGAWVHAEAGRVRAITDPQGVLAGDLLECIPGIIAGRLYERGPSWRS
;
A
#
# COMPACT_ATOMS: atom_id res chain seq x y z
N MET A 1 -4.13 -8.44 -22.49
CA MET A 1 -3.35 -9.49 -23.17
C MET A 1 -2.66 -10.30 -22.09
N ASN A 2 -2.82 -11.63 -22.06
CA ASN A 2 -2.09 -12.49 -21.13
C ASN A 2 -0.59 -12.43 -21.47
N THR A 3 0.16 -11.58 -20.77
CA THR A 3 1.62 -11.64 -20.76
C THR A 3 2.01 -12.88 -19.97
N ALA A 4 2.28 -13.98 -20.68
CA ALA A 4 2.82 -15.18 -20.06
C ALA A 4 4.12 -14.81 -19.33
N ALA A 5 4.18 -15.09 -18.03
CA ALA A 5 5.38 -14.87 -17.22
C ALA A 5 6.59 -15.54 -17.91
N PRO A 6 7.78 -14.89 -17.92
CA PRO A 6 8.97 -15.48 -18.49
C PRO A 6 9.31 -16.78 -17.74
N LEU A 7 9.33 -17.91 -18.45
CA LEU A 7 9.74 -19.18 -17.88
C LEU A 7 11.27 -19.23 -17.76
N VAL A 8 11.76 -19.39 -16.54
CA VAL A 8 13.18 -19.46 -16.20
C VAL A 8 13.51 -20.81 -15.57
N GLY A 9 14.59 -21.43 -16.01
CA GLY A 9 15.16 -22.66 -15.46
C GLY A 9 16.56 -22.41 -14.94
N LEU A 10 16.84 -22.85 -13.72
CA LEU A 10 18.15 -22.73 -13.07
C LEU A 10 18.59 -24.08 -12.52
N ASP A 11 19.88 -24.39 -12.69
CA ASP A 11 20.49 -25.52 -12.02
C ASP A 11 21.98 -25.31 -11.74
N LEU A 12 22.44 -25.96 -10.67
CA LEU A 12 23.82 -25.93 -10.19
C LEU A 12 24.30 -27.35 -9.90
N VAL A 13 25.51 -27.65 -10.36
CA VAL A 13 26.11 -28.99 -10.30
C VAL A 13 27.49 -28.88 -9.70
N GLU A 14 27.72 -29.58 -8.60
CA GLU A 14 29.05 -29.74 -8.01
C GLU A 14 29.92 -30.60 -8.94
N VAL A 15 30.98 -30.00 -9.48
CA VAL A 15 31.83 -30.60 -10.53
C VAL A 15 32.45 -31.90 -10.04
N GLU A 16 32.92 -31.93 -8.79
CA GLU A 16 33.59 -33.10 -8.23
C GLU A 16 32.61 -34.26 -7.99
N ARG A 17 31.38 -33.96 -7.56
CA ARG A 17 30.31 -34.96 -7.46
C ARG A 17 29.97 -35.54 -8.83
N PHE A 18 29.87 -34.69 -9.85
CA PHE A 18 29.58 -35.12 -11.21
C PHE A 18 30.73 -35.96 -11.81
N ARG A 19 31.98 -35.55 -11.56
CA ARG A 19 33.19 -36.34 -11.94
C ARG A 19 33.14 -37.75 -11.36
N ARG A 20 32.87 -37.87 -10.06
CA ARG A 20 32.75 -39.18 -9.39
C ARG A 20 31.63 -40.02 -9.99
N ALA A 21 30.51 -39.41 -10.36
CA ALA A 21 29.40 -40.11 -11.02
C ALA A 21 29.80 -40.64 -12.42
N MET A 22 30.51 -39.85 -13.23
CA MET A 22 31.01 -40.29 -14.54
C MET A 22 32.00 -41.45 -14.43
N ILE A 23 32.89 -41.42 -13.43
CA ILE A 23 33.85 -42.52 -13.19
C ILE A 23 33.11 -43.80 -12.75
N ARG A 24 32.14 -43.67 -11.84
CA ARG A 24 31.37 -44.80 -11.32
C ARG A 24 30.49 -45.46 -12.38
N HIS A 25 30.04 -44.69 -13.37
CA HIS A 25 29.13 -45.15 -14.41
C HIS A 25 29.70 -44.88 -15.80
N PRO A 26 30.51 -45.79 -16.37
CA PRO A 26 31.23 -45.56 -17.64
C PRO A 26 30.33 -45.25 -18.85
N ARG A 27 29.06 -45.66 -18.83
CA ARG A 27 28.07 -45.37 -19.88
C ARG A 27 27.24 -44.10 -19.60
N LEU A 28 27.49 -43.40 -18.50
CA LEU A 28 26.71 -42.22 -18.11
C LEU A 28 26.87 -41.10 -19.13
N GLU A 29 28.07 -40.92 -19.67
CA GLU A 29 28.36 -39.93 -20.71
C GLU A 29 27.48 -40.16 -21.95
N GLU A 30 27.47 -41.39 -22.47
CA GLU A 30 26.66 -41.77 -23.63
C GLU A 30 25.16 -41.70 -23.36
N ARG A 31 24.71 -41.83 -22.10
CA ARG A 31 23.30 -41.70 -21.73
C ARG A 31 22.84 -40.25 -21.64
N LEU A 32 23.70 -39.36 -21.16
CA LEU A 32 23.34 -37.98 -20.86
C LEU A 32 23.54 -37.03 -22.05
N PHE A 33 24.49 -37.32 -22.94
CA PHE A 33 24.94 -36.39 -23.97
C PHE A 33 24.84 -36.99 -25.37
N THR A 34 24.56 -36.14 -26.35
CA THR A 34 24.61 -36.53 -27.77
C THR A 34 26.07 -36.68 -28.21
N ARG A 35 26.30 -37.37 -29.34
CA ARG A 35 27.65 -37.53 -29.90
C ARG A 35 28.33 -36.18 -30.20
N ALA A 36 27.54 -35.17 -30.60
CA ALA A 36 28.03 -33.82 -30.86
C ALA A 36 28.51 -33.14 -29.57
N GLU A 37 27.74 -33.26 -28.48
CA GLU A 37 28.11 -32.71 -27.17
C GLU A 37 29.35 -33.39 -26.60
N ILE A 38 29.45 -34.72 -26.73
CA ILE A 38 30.63 -35.49 -26.32
C ILE A 38 31.87 -35.01 -27.08
N GLY A 39 31.78 -34.89 -28.40
CA GLY A 39 32.86 -34.39 -29.24
C GLY A 39 33.29 -32.98 -28.85
N TYR A 40 32.32 -32.09 -28.60
CA TYR A 40 32.61 -30.73 -28.12
C TYR A 40 33.34 -30.76 -26.78
N CYS A 41 32.83 -31.48 -25.77
CA CYS A 41 33.36 -31.43 -24.41
C CYS A 41 34.77 -32.03 -24.34
N ARG A 42 34.99 -33.17 -25.01
CA ARG A 42 36.31 -33.82 -25.07
C ARG A 42 37.35 -32.99 -25.82
N GLY A 43 36.93 -32.09 -26.72
CA GLY A 43 37.81 -31.17 -27.44
C GLY A 43 38.24 -29.91 -26.65
N ARG A 44 37.86 -29.78 -25.38
CA ARG A 44 38.19 -28.61 -24.53
C ARG A 44 39.27 -28.95 -23.50
N GLY A 45 39.98 -27.93 -23.00
CA GLY A 45 41.09 -28.09 -22.04
C GLY A 45 40.69 -28.73 -20.71
N ALA A 46 39.44 -28.56 -20.26
CA ALA A 46 38.89 -29.18 -19.06
C ALA A 46 37.53 -29.84 -19.35
N PRO A 47 37.50 -31.04 -19.98
CA PRO A 47 36.27 -31.66 -20.48
C PRO A 47 35.16 -31.80 -19.44
N ILE A 48 35.54 -32.13 -18.20
CA ILE A 48 34.59 -32.37 -17.11
C ILE A 48 33.78 -31.12 -16.72
N LEU A 49 34.35 -29.91 -16.81
CA LEU A 49 33.65 -28.67 -16.54
C LEU A 49 32.58 -28.40 -17.60
N HIS A 50 32.91 -28.70 -18.86
CA HIS A 50 31.98 -28.54 -19.98
C HIS A 50 30.86 -29.59 -19.98
N PHE A 51 31.13 -30.80 -19.49
CA PHE A 51 30.08 -31.80 -19.26
C PHE A 51 29.18 -31.40 -18.09
N ALA A 52 29.75 -30.95 -16.97
CA ALA A 52 28.97 -30.52 -15.81
C ALA A 52 28.06 -29.32 -16.12
N ALA A 53 28.55 -28.33 -16.88
CA ALA A 53 27.74 -27.18 -17.29
C ALA A 53 26.58 -27.57 -18.22
N ARG A 54 26.80 -28.52 -19.14
CA ARG A 54 25.72 -29.04 -19.99
C ARG A 54 24.71 -29.86 -19.22
N PHE A 55 25.17 -30.66 -18.27
CA PHE A 55 24.28 -31.40 -17.38
C PHE A 55 23.35 -30.45 -16.63
N ALA A 56 23.90 -29.38 -16.03
CA ALA A 56 23.12 -28.33 -15.38
C ALA A 56 22.09 -27.69 -16.33
N ALA A 57 22.46 -27.40 -17.58
CA ALA A 57 21.51 -26.81 -18.54
C ALA A 57 20.37 -27.76 -18.93
N LYS A 58 20.63 -29.07 -19.05
CA LYS A 58 19.58 -30.05 -19.33
C LYS A 58 18.59 -30.16 -18.18
N GLU A 59 19.09 -30.21 -16.94
CA GLU A 59 18.27 -30.15 -15.73
C GLU A 59 17.45 -28.85 -15.65
N ALA A 60 18.08 -27.70 -15.90
CA ALA A 60 17.42 -26.40 -15.93
C ALA A 60 16.28 -26.36 -16.97
N ILE A 61 16.47 -26.95 -18.16
CA ILE A 61 15.42 -27.09 -19.18
C ILE A 61 14.31 -28.03 -18.71
N GLY A 62 14.63 -29.16 -18.08
CA GLY A 62 13.63 -30.08 -17.54
C GLY A 62 12.75 -29.45 -16.45
N LYS A 63 13.35 -28.63 -15.57
CA LYS A 63 12.63 -27.84 -14.56
C LYS A 63 11.76 -26.76 -15.20
N LEU A 64 12.30 -26.04 -16.19
CA LEU A 64 11.57 -25.02 -16.95
C LEU A 64 10.33 -25.59 -17.63
N LEU A 65 10.43 -26.78 -18.21
CA LEU A 65 9.31 -27.49 -18.83
C LEU A 65 8.37 -28.16 -17.81
N GLY A 66 8.64 -28.06 -16.50
CA GLY A 66 7.78 -28.60 -15.43
C GLY A 66 7.56 -30.11 -15.48
N THR A 67 8.43 -30.86 -16.16
CA THR A 67 8.32 -32.32 -16.36
C THR A 67 9.55 -33.09 -15.86
N GLY A 68 10.60 -32.38 -15.42
CA GLY A 68 11.92 -32.95 -15.28
C GLY A 68 12.53 -33.27 -16.65
N VAL A 69 13.69 -33.92 -16.68
CA VAL A 69 14.32 -34.30 -17.96
C VAL A 69 13.68 -35.56 -18.51
N ILE A 70 12.79 -35.39 -19.51
CA ILE A 70 12.09 -36.49 -20.19
C ILE A 70 13.09 -37.41 -20.92
N SER A 71 14.03 -36.82 -21.64
CA SER A 71 15.11 -37.53 -22.33
C SER A 71 16.33 -36.63 -22.45
N TRP A 72 17.46 -37.10 -21.91
CA TRP A 72 18.70 -36.33 -21.88
C TRP A 72 19.25 -36.00 -23.27
N GLN A 73 19.15 -36.93 -24.22
CA GLN A 73 19.67 -36.72 -25.57
C GLN A 73 18.71 -35.94 -26.48
N GLU A 74 17.44 -35.74 -26.07
CA GLU A 74 16.50 -34.90 -26.82
C GLU A 74 16.74 -33.41 -26.59
N ILE A 75 17.58 -33.06 -25.61
CA ILE A 75 18.08 -31.72 -25.33
C ILE A 75 19.55 -31.67 -25.77
N GLU A 76 19.86 -30.99 -26.87
CA GLU A 76 21.24 -30.84 -27.35
C GLU A 76 21.76 -29.41 -27.15
N LEU A 77 22.98 -29.29 -26.60
CA LEU A 77 23.65 -28.02 -26.30
C LEU A 77 24.95 -27.84 -27.09
N GLY A 78 24.99 -26.87 -27.99
CA GLY A 78 26.19 -26.52 -28.74
C GLY A 78 26.87 -25.23 -28.27
N GLY A 79 28.14 -25.08 -28.62
CA GLY A 79 28.87 -23.81 -28.52
C GLY A 79 29.49 -23.44 -29.86
N GLY A 80 29.16 -22.27 -30.39
CA GLY A 80 29.55 -21.82 -31.74
C GLY A 80 28.34 -21.55 -32.64
N ALA A 81 28.55 -21.47 -33.96
CA ALA A 81 27.47 -21.19 -34.92
C ALA A 81 26.33 -22.22 -34.80
N SER A 82 25.10 -21.73 -34.72
CA SER A 82 23.90 -22.57 -34.62
C SER A 82 23.65 -23.36 -35.91
N PRO A 83 23.19 -24.62 -35.84
CA PRO A 83 22.77 -25.41 -37.02
C PRO A 83 21.64 -24.75 -37.81
N LYS A 84 20.90 -23.79 -37.20
CA LYS A 84 19.81 -23.04 -37.82
C LYS A 84 20.22 -21.70 -38.45
N GLY A 85 21.53 -21.44 -38.62
CA GLY A 85 22.01 -20.37 -39.51
C GLY A 85 21.99 -18.94 -38.97
N SER A 86 22.24 -18.72 -37.67
CA SER A 86 22.43 -17.36 -37.12
C SER A 86 23.91 -16.96 -37.09
N SER A 87 24.26 -15.90 -37.81
CA SER A 87 25.62 -15.34 -37.99
C SER A 87 26.12 -14.46 -36.83
N ALA A 88 25.81 -14.82 -35.58
CA ALA A 88 26.33 -14.14 -34.38
C ALA A 88 27.24 -15.09 -33.60
N GLY A 89 28.51 -14.70 -33.43
CA GLY A 89 29.58 -15.55 -32.89
C GLY A 89 29.32 -16.12 -31.49
N CYS A 90 29.97 -17.25 -31.20
CA CYS A 90 30.22 -17.88 -29.89
C CYS A 90 29.11 -17.95 -28.81
N VAL A 91 27.84 -17.70 -29.12
CA VAL A 91 26.75 -17.87 -28.14
C VAL A 91 26.36 -19.35 -28.00
N PRO A 92 26.18 -19.88 -26.78
CA PRO A 92 25.64 -21.22 -26.58
C PRO A 92 24.19 -21.32 -27.10
N TRP A 93 23.82 -22.45 -27.67
CA TRP A 93 22.47 -22.68 -28.22
C TRP A 93 21.87 -23.99 -27.73
N VAL A 94 20.54 -24.07 -27.79
CA VAL A 94 19.74 -25.25 -27.41
C VAL A 94 18.95 -25.73 -28.63
N VAL A 95 18.94 -27.03 -28.88
CA VAL A 95 17.99 -27.68 -29.78
C VAL A 95 17.21 -28.72 -28.99
N LEU A 96 15.88 -28.59 -29.02
CA LEU A 96 14.95 -29.60 -28.48
C LEU A 96 14.47 -30.48 -29.64
N SER A 97 14.28 -31.77 -29.37
CA SER A 97 13.76 -32.74 -30.35
C SER A 97 12.81 -33.74 -29.68
N GLY A 98 12.13 -34.55 -30.50
CA GLY A 98 11.31 -35.66 -30.02
C GLY A 98 10.19 -35.24 -29.08
N ARG A 99 10.05 -35.95 -27.96
CA ARG A 99 8.99 -35.70 -26.96
C ARG A 99 9.23 -34.39 -26.21
N THR A 100 10.48 -34.04 -25.98
CA THR A 100 10.85 -32.79 -25.31
C THR A 100 10.45 -31.56 -26.12
N GLU A 101 10.59 -31.60 -27.45
CA GLU A 101 10.10 -30.54 -28.33
C GLU A 101 8.57 -30.43 -28.33
N ALA A 102 7.85 -31.56 -28.34
CA ALA A 102 6.39 -31.59 -28.29
C ALA A 102 5.85 -30.92 -27.02
N VAL A 103 6.41 -31.27 -25.85
CA VAL A 103 6.04 -30.67 -24.55
C VAL A 103 6.36 -29.17 -24.51
N ALA A 104 7.49 -28.76 -25.08
CA ALA A 104 7.85 -27.35 -25.17
C ALA A 104 6.84 -26.55 -26.01
N ARG A 105 6.39 -27.10 -27.16
CA ARG A 105 5.37 -26.48 -28.01
C ARG A 105 4.00 -26.38 -27.35
N GLU A 106 3.55 -27.45 -26.68
CA GLU A 106 2.29 -27.43 -25.91
C GLU A 106 2.28 -26.34 -24.84
N ARG A 107 3.45 -26.04 -24.27
CA ARG A 107 3.65 -24.96 -23.28
C ARG A 107 3.96 -23.59 -23.89
N GLY A 108 3.82 -23.45 -25.21
CA GLY A 108 4.04 -22.18 -25.91
C GLY A 108 5.50 -21.74 -26.02
N VAL A 109 6.48 -22.60 -25.71
CA VAL A 109 7.91 -22.25 -25.77
C VAL A 109 8.38 -22.17 -27.23
N ALA A 110 8.60 -20.96 -27.75
CA ALA A 110 9.05 -20.77 -29.13
C ALA A 110 10.59 -20.82 -29.28
N ALA A 111 11.32 -20.28 -28.30
CA ALA A 111 12.78 -20.27 -28.31
C ALA A 111 13.36 -20.32 -26.89
N VAL A 112 14.47 -21.06 -26.73
CA VAL A 112 15.18 -21.21 -25.47
C VAL A 112 16.57 -20.58 -25.60
N ARG A 113 16.89 -19.65 -24.71
CA ARG A 113 18.26 -19.11 -24.55
C ARG A 113 18.89 -19.74 -23.32
N VAL A 114 20.19 -20.00 -23.41
CA VAL A 114 20.96 -20.59 -22.32
C VAL A 114 22.25 -19.83 -22.10
N SER A 115 22.57 -19.59 -20.82
CA SER A 115 23.88 -19.15 -20.37
C SER A 115 24.50 -20.26 -19.54
N LEU A 116 25.77 -20.57 -19.81
CA LEU A 116 26.54 -21.60 -19.12
C LEU A 116 27.70 -20.93 -18.40
N SER A 117 27.96 -21.32 -17.15
CA SER A 117 29.10 -20.83 -16.38
C SER A 117 29.69 -21.95 -15.54
N HIS A 118 31.00 -21.92 -15.32
CA HIS A 118 31.65 -22.88 -14.43
C HIS A 118 32.91 -22.30 -13.80
N VAL A 119 33.19 -22.76 -12.59
CA VAL A 119 34.47 -22.66 -11.87
C VAL A 119 34.88 -24.08 -11.47
N ASP A 120 36.07 -24.26 -10.89
CA ASP A 120 36.61 -25.61 -10.62
C ASP A 120 35.71 -26.47 -9.73
N SER A 121 34.95 -25.86 -8.81
CA SER A 121 34.07 -26.56 -7.87
C SER A 121 32.62 -26.72 -8.35
N LEU A 122 32.14 -25.82 -9.22
CA LEU A 122 30.71 -25.70 -9.52
C LEU A 122 30.48 -25.32 -10.99
N ALA A 123 29.49 -25.95 -11.62
CA ALA A 123 28.97 -25.57 -12.92
C ALA A 123 27.50 -25.19 -12.80
N GLY A 124 27.05 -24.21 -13.57
CA GLY A 124 25.69 -23.69 -13.51
C GLY A 124 25.14 -23.33 -14.88
N ALA A 125 23.81 -23.35 -14.97
CA ALA A 125 23.09 -22.92 -16.16
C ALA A 125 21.87 -22.07 -15.81
N CYS A 126 21.66 -21.02 -16.60
CA CYS A 126 20.44 -20.22 -16.60
C CYS A 126 19.80 -20.32 -17.98
N VAL A 127 18.51 -20.68 -18.00
CA VAL A 127 17.74 -20.96 -19.21
C VAL A 127 16.50 -20.08 -19.20
N VAL A 128 16.24 -19.36 -20.29
CA VAL A 128 15.11 -18.42 -20.40
C VAL A 128 14.36 -18.64 -21.71
N VAL A 129 13.03 -18.59 -21.66
CA VAL A 129 12.18 -18.58 -22.86
C VAL A 129 12.06 -17.17 -23.42
N THR A 130 12.34 -16.99 -24.72
CA THR A 130 12.12 -15.72 -25.42
C THR A 130 10.88 -15.83 -26.33
N ALA A 131 9.76 -15.31 -25.83
CA ALA A 131 8.42 -15.16 -26.45
C ALA A 131 7.61 -16.45 -26.75
N CYS A 132 6.32 -16.42 -26.36
CA CYS A 132 5.30 -17.40 -26.73
C CYS A 132 4.48 -16.87 -27.91
N SER A 133 4.31 -17.64 -28.99
CA SER A 133 3.28 -17.38 -29.98
C SER A 133 2.16 -18.41 -29.82
N LEU A 134 1.00 -17.96 -29.34
CA LEU A 134 -0.26 -18.65 -29.58
C LEU A 134 -1.14 -17.70 -30.38
N GLY A 135 -1.42 -18.10 -31.62
CA GLY A 135 -2.18 -17.33 -32.58
C GLY A 135 -3.65 -17.17 -32.19
N GLY A 136 -4.25 -16.06 -32.62
CA GLY A 136 -5.69 -15.83 -32.52
C GLY A 136 -6.10 -14.37 -32.63
N THR A 137 -6.32 -13.92 -33.86
CA THR A 137 -7.12 -12.74 -34.30
C THR A 137 -6.67 -11.32 -33.91
N MET A 138 -6.31 -10.58 -34.98
CA MET A 138 -6.16 -9.13 -35.03
C MET A 138 -7.43 -8.41 -34.59
N MET A 139 -7.28 -7.40 -33.74
CA MET A 139 -8.12 -6.21 -33.76
C MET A 139 -7.20 -4.99 -33.66
N THR A 140 -7.62 -3.97 -34.38
CA THR A 140 -6.90 -2.81 -34.89
C THR A 140 -6.25 -1.92 -33.85
N GLU A 141 -5.11 -1.34 -34.24
CA GLU A 141 -4.36 -0.29 -33.56
C GLU A 141 -5.26 0.87 -33.12
N ASP A 142 -5.12 1.30 -31.87
CA ASP A 142 -5.38 2.68 -31.49
C ASP A 142 -4.09 3.27 -30.89
N ARG A 143 -3.52 4.24 -31.61
CA ARG A 143 -2.32 4.96 -31.23
C ARG A 143 -2.73 6.14 -30.35
N SER A 144 -2.41 6.10 -29.06
CA SER A 144 -2.28 7.31 -28.25
C SER A 144 -1.17 7.18 -27.22
N TYR A 145 -0.04 7.79 -27.55
CA TYR A 145 0.92 8.49 -26.70
C TYR A 145 1.24 7.95 -25.29
N ALA A 146 2.45 7.41 -25.19
CA ALA A 146 3.23 7.26 -23.97
C ALA A 146 3.91 8.59 -23.58
N GLY A 147 4.13 8.80 -22.27
CA GLY A 147 4.99 9.85 -21.72
C GLY A 147 5.06 9.84 -20.20
N GLY A 148 6.01 9.08 -19.64
CA GLY A 148 6.42 9.07 -18.23
C GLY A 148 7.08 7.73 -17.87
N PRO A 149 8.33 7.69 -17.34
CA PRO A 149 9.13 6.46 -17.34
C PRO A 149 8.63 5.49 -16.26
N GLY A 150 7.97 4.43 -16.72
CA GLY A 150 7.67 3.26 -15.92
C GLY A 150 8.96 2.54 -15.54
N LEU A 151 9.03 2.17 -14.27
CA LEU A 151 10.00 1.29 -13.64
C LEU A 151 10.05 -0.08 -14.36
N GLU A 152 10.74 -0.18 -15.50
CA GLU A 152 11.01 -1.47 -16.13
C GLU A 152 12.45 -1.51 -16.66
N ALA A 153 13.43 -1.50 -15.75
CA ALA A 153 14.78 -1.99 -16.01
C ALA A 153 15.60 -2.20 -14.72
N ALA A 154 15.41 -3.33 -14.02
CA ALA A 154 16.46 -4.01 -13.23
C ALA A 154 15.92 -5.36 -12.73
N GLY A 155 16.60 -6.46 -13.05
CA GLY A 155 16.18 -7.82 -12.70
C GLY A 155 16.03 -8.06 -11.19
N ASP A 156 14.97 -8.81 -10.84
CA ASP A 156 14.67 -9.44 -9.55
C ASP A 156 15.12 -8.68 -8.29
N ILE A 157 14.45 -7.56 -8.03
CA ILE A 157 14.40 -6.92 -6.71
C ILE A 157 13.20 -7.56 -5.99
N PRO A 158 13.31 -8.19 -4.79
CA PRO A 158 12.14 -8.36 -3.93
C PRO A 158 11.41 -7.03 -3.84
N ALA A 159 10.22 -6.96 -4.41
CA ALA A 159 9.53 -5.71 -4.68
C ALA A 159 9.36 -4.90 -3.38
N PHE A 160 9.65 -3.60 -3.44
CA PHE A 160 9.20 -2.67 -2.41
C PHE A 160 7.70 -2.83 -2.27
N GLN A 161 7.21 -3.07 -1.06
CA GLN A 161 5.79 -3.28 -0.80
C GLN A 161 5.15 -1.94 -0.47
N THR A 162 4.04 -1.62 -1.10
CA THR A 162 3.17 -0.52 -0.71
C THR A 162 2.47 -0.83 0.62
N LEU A 163 1.91 0.20 1.27
CA LEU A 163 1.09 0.03 2.47
C LEU A 163 -0.11 -0.90 2.27
N SER A 164 -0.64 -0.99 1.04
CA SER A 164 -1.72 -1.93 0.71
C SER A 164 -1.24 -3.38 0.58
N GLU A 165 0.00 -3.61 0.15
CA GLU A 165 0.57 -4.96 0.00
C GLU A 165 1.07 -5.51 1.35
N LYS A 166 1.61 -4.65 2.22
CA LYS A 166 1.95 -4.97 3.62
C LYS A 166 1.01 -4.22 4.56
N ALA A 167 -0.23 -4.70 4.62
CA ALA A 167 -1.34 -4.03 5.31
C ALA A 167 -1.24 -4.02 6.85
N ALA A 168 -0.55 -4.98 7.46
CA ALA A 168 -0.38 -5.04 8.91
C ALA A 168 0.50 -3.88 9.41
N VAL A 169 0.05 -3.15 10.42
CA VAL A 169 0.78 -2.03 11.00
C VAL A 169 1.04 -2.29 12.48
N PHE A 170 2.25 -2.04 12.92
CA PHE A 170 2.69 -2.36 14.28
C PHE A 170 3.14 -1.11 15.02
N THR A 171 3.01 -1.12 16.34
CA THR A 171 3.63 -0.09 17.17
C THR A 171 5.16 -0.21 17.13
N PRO A 172 5.90 0.89 17.42
CA PRO A 172 7.35 0.82 17.61
C PRO A 172 7.79 -0.20 18.67
N ALA A 173 6.98 -0.41 19.71
CA ALA A 173 7.25 -1.40 20.74
C ALA A 173 7.18 -2.83 20.19
N GLN A 174 6.16 -3.14 19.39
CA GLN A 174 6.03 -4.44 18.72
C GLN A 174 7.19 -4.70 17.75
N VAL A 175 7.59 -3.70 16.96
CA VAL A 175 8.73 -3.85 16.03
C VAL A 175 10.05 -4.09 16.77
N ARG A 176 10.30 -3.37 17.88
CA ARG A 176 11.49 -3.62 18.72
C ARG A 176 11.49 -5.02 19.31
N GLU A 177 10.32 -5.54 19.69
CA GLU A 177 10.20 -6.91 20.18
C GLU A 177 10.44 -7.94 19.06
N LEU A 178 9.98 -7.66 17.84
CA LEU A 178 10.28 -8.48 16.67
C LEU A 178 11.77 -8.51 16.34
N ASP A 179 12.44 -7.36 16.41
CA ASP A 179 13.90 -7.26 16.27
C ASP A 179 14.60 -8.10 17.35
N ARG A 180 14.20 -7.92 18.63
CA ARG A 180 14.75 -8.67 19.77
C ARG A 180 14.57 -10.18 19.57
N ALA A 181 13.36 -10.64 19.27
CA ALA A 181 13.07 -12.06 19.07
C ALA A 181 13.82 -12.64 17.85
N THR A 182 13.97 -11.86 16.78
CA THR A 182 14.77 -12.27 15.61
C THR A 182 16.25 -12.42 15.95
N ILE A 183 16.78 -11.53 16.81
CA ILE A 183 18.18 -11.57 17.23
C ILE A 183 18.46 -12.66 18.26
N GLU A 184 17.66 -12.70 19.32
CA GLU A 184 17.90 -13.53 20.49
C GLU A 184 17.33 -14.94 20.33
N ASP A 185 16.12 -15.07 19.79
CA ASP A 185 15.40 -16.35 19.75
C ASP A 185 15.66 -17.10 18.43
N VAL A 186 15.74 -16.40 17.30
CA VAL A 186 16.08 -17.00 15.98
C VAL A 186 17.59 -17.05 15.75
N GLY A 187 18.36 -16.15 16.37
CA GLY A 187 19.82 -16.11 16.28
C GLY A 187 20.37 -15.34 15.07
N VAL A 188 19.58 -14.45 14.45
CA VAL A 188 20.07 -13.59 13.36
C VAL A 188 20.80 -12.38 13.96
N PRO A 189 22.11 -12.18 13.70
CA PRO A 189 22.83 -11.07 14.32
C PRO A 189 22.27 -9.70 13.92
N GLY A 190 22.19 -8.75 14.86
CA GLY A 190 21.74 -7.37 14.60
C GLY A 190 22.41 -6.67 13.40
N PRO A 191 23.75 -6.78 13.22
CA PRO A 191 24.43 -6.24 12.04
C PRO A 191 23.92 -6.81 10.70
N VAL A 192 23.36 -8.03 10.68
CA VAL A 192 22.77 -8.63 9.48
C VAL A 192 21.44 -7.96 9.14
N LEU A 193 20.60 -7.67 10.14
CA LEU A 193 19.35 -6.92 9.93
C LEU A 193 19.65 -5.50 9.41
N MET A 194 20.64 -4.82 10.00
CA MET A 194 21.12 -3.51 9.54
C MET A 194 21.64 -3.55 8.11
N GLU A 195 22.39 -4.60 7.72
CA GLU A 195 22.86 -4.75 6.33
C GLU A 195 21.71 -4.92 5.33
N ARG A 196 20.65 -5.61 5.75
CA ARG A 196 19.44 -5.83 4.93
C ARG A 196 18.58 -4.57 4.83
N ALA A 197 18.48 -3.80 5.90
CA ALA A 197 17.86 -2.48 5.91
C ALA A 197 18.60 -1.53 4.95
N ALA A 198 19.92 -1.43 5.08
CA ALA A 198 20.80 -0.67 4.20
C ALA A 198 20.70 -1.09 2.73
N LEU A 199 20.51 -2.39 2.46
CA LEU A 199 20.28 -2.90 1.11
C LEU A 199 18.97 -2.38 0.51
N GLY A 200 17.91 -2.26 1.31
CA GLY A 200 16.65 -1.64 0.86
C GLY A 200 16.85 -0.18 0.49
N VAL A 201 17.50 0.59 1.37
CA VAL A 201 17.81 2.01 1.16
C VAL A 201 18.66 2.21 -0.09
N SER A 202 19.76 1.46 -0.24
CA SER A 202 20.67 1.59 -1.38
C SER A 202 20.00 1.20 -2.69
N ARG A 203 19.13 0.18 -2.69
CA ARG A 203 18.35 -0.20 -3.86
C ARG A 203 17.32 0.84 -4.25
N LEU A 204 16.62 1.43 -3.28
CA LEU A 204 15.63 2.48 -3.53
C LEU A 204 16.29 3.68 -4.20
N ILE A 205 17.41 4.12 -3.64
CA ILE A 205 18.17 5.26 -4.16
C ILE A 205 18.64 4.99 -5.59
N ARG A 206 19.24 3.82 -5.84
CA ARG A 206 19.70 3.46 -7.19
C ARG A 206 18.57 3.32 -8.21
N ALA A 207 17.38 2.91 -7.77
CA ALA A 207 16.25 2.71 -8.66
C ALA A 207 15.55 4.03 -9.01
N ARG A 208 15.36 4.93 -8.04
CA ARG A 208 14.59 6.18 -8.22
C ARG A 208 15.44 7.43 -8.44
N TYR A 209 16.67 7.41 -7.97
CA TYR A 209 17.58 8.55 -8.00
C TYR A 209 18.97 8.15 -8.52
N PRO A 210 19.06 7.49 -9.69
CA PRO A 210 20.35 7.08 -10.25
C PRO A 210 21.23 8.32 -10.47
N ASP A 211 22.53 8.14 -10.22
CA ASP A 211 23.60 9.14 -10.44
C ASP A 211 23.49 10.46 -9.65
N ARG A 212 22.44 10.66 -8.85
CA ARG A 212 22.27 11.87 -8.01
C ARG A 212 23.30 11.94 -6.90
N HIS A 213 23.85 13.15 -6.69
CA HIS A 213 24.68 13.48 -5.54
C HIS A 213 23.89 13.36 -4.24
N THR A 214 24.09 12.24 -3.55
CA THR A 214 23.31 11.86 -2.36
C THR A 214 24.01 12.29 -1.08
N LEU A 215 23.32 13.03 -0.22
CA LEU A 215 23.78 13.34 1.14
C LEU A 215 22.94 12.57 2.16
N ILE A 216 23.58 11.65 2.87
CA ILE A 216 22.94 10.89 3.95
C ILE A 216 23.24 11.59 5.28
N VAL A 217 22.20 12.00 5.99
CA VAL A 217 22.30 12.68 7.27
C VAL A 217 22.05 11.67 8.38
N CYS A 218 23.14 11.21 8.99
CA CYS A 218 23.22 10.05 9.85
C CYS A 218 23.15 10.48 11.35
N GLY A 219 22.27 9.87 12.13
CA GLY A 219 22.20 10.02 13.58
C GLY A 219 23.25 9.19 14.34
N ARG A 220 23.18 9.22 15.68
CA ARG A 220 24.08 8.41 16.54
C ARG A 220 23.64 6.95 16.75
N GLY A 221 22.34 6.69 16.57
CA GLY A 221 21.68 5.41 16.85
C GLY A 221 21.68 4.46 15.65
N ASN A 222 20.88 3.40 15.74
CA ASN A 222 20.79 2.38 14.70
C ASN A 222 20.30 2.94 13.36
N ASN A 223 19.38 3.90 13.33
CA ASN A 223 18.96 4.55 12.07
C ASN A 223 20.13 5.23 11.35
N GLY A 224 21.02 5.87 12.10
CA GLY A 224 22.27 6.41 11.56
C GLY A 224 23.22 5.32 11.07
N GLY A 225 23.22 4.17 11.74
CA GLY A 225 23.93 2.95 11.30
C GLY A 225 23.42 2.42 9.95
N ASP A 226 22.10 2.36 9.75
CA ASP A 226 21.48 1.99 8.47
C ASP A 226 21.93 2.95 7.35
N GLY A 227 21.92 4.26 7.64
CA GLY A 227 22.43 5.29 6.72
C GLY A 227 23.91 5.13 6.37
N LEU A 228 24.77 4.84 7.35
CA LEU A 228 26.21 4.61 7.14
C LEU A 228 26.47 3.35 6.32
N ALA A 229 25.73 2.27 6.59
CA ALA A 229 25.79 1.03 5.81
C ALA A 229 25.31 1.25 4.37
N ALA A 230 24.21 1.99 4.17
CA ALA A 230 23.70 2.35 2.86
C ALA A 230 24.70 3.23 2.08
N ALA A 231 25.31 4.23 2.73
CA ALA A 231 26.35 5.07 2.14
C ALA A 231 27.52 4.23 1.62
N ARG A 232 27.99 3.25 2.42
CA ARG A 232 29.03 2.31 2.00
C ARG A 232 28.61 1.52 0.76
N GLN A 233 27.40 0.94 0.76
CA GLN A 233 26.92 0.15 -0.37
C GLN A 233 26.79 0.98 -1.65
N LEU A 234 26.28 2.20 -1.56
CA LEU A 234 26.18 3.15 -2.67
C LEU A 234 27.56 3.53 -3.22
N HIS A 235 28.50 3.86 -2.34
CA HIS A 235 29.86 4.21 -2.74
C HIS A 235 30.56 3.07 -3.48
N LEU A 236 30.43 1.83 -2.99
CA LEU A 236 31.06 0.65 -3.61
C LEU A 236 30.54 0.33 -5.01
N VAL A 237 29.33 0.78 -5.36
CA VAL A 237 28.76 0.64 -6.72
C VAL A 237 28.95 1.89 -7.58
N GLY A 238 29.69 2.89 -7.10
CA GLY A 238 29.99 4.11 -7.84
C GLY A 238 28.91 5.18 -7.80
N GLN A 239 27.87 5.04 -6.97
CA GLN A 239 26.88 6.11 -6.78
C GLN A 239 27.52 7.27 -5.98
N PRO A 240 27.39 8.53 -6.43
CA PRO A 240 27.91 9.68 -5.69
C PRO A 240 27.21 9.82 -4.33
N VAL A 241 27.98 9.69 -3.24
CA VAL A 241 27.43 9.75 -1.88
C VAL A 241 28.40 10.37 -0.86
N ALA A 242 27.86 11.21 0.01
CA ALA A 242 28.50 11.71 1.23
C ALA A 242 27.60 11.42 2.44
N CYS A 243 28.17 11.29 3.65
CA CYS A 243 27.37 11.25 4.88
C CYS A 243 27.87 12.28 5.90
N VAL A 244 26.90 12.90 6.56
CA VAL A 244 27.09 13.77 7.72
C VAL A 244 26.61 13.02 8.95
N VAL A 245 27.43 12.93 9.99
CA VAL A 245 27.04 12.28 11.25
C VAL A 245 26.78 13.33 12.31
N ALA A 246 25.60 13.28 12.93
CA ALA A 246 25.09 14.25 13.91
C ALA A 246 25.72 14.10 15.31
N VAL A 247 27.05 13.96 15.39
CA VAL A 247 27.81 13.78 16.63
C VAL A 247 29.02 14.72 16.70
N GLY A 248 29.54 14.96 17.90
CA GLY A 248 30.80 15.67 18.10
C GLY A 248 32.01 14.76 17.83
N SER A 249 31.89 13.49 18.19
CA SER A 249 32.93 12.46 18.03
C SER A 249 32.32 11.10 17.66
N PRO A 250 33.00 10.27 16.83
CA PRO A 250 32.57 8.89 16.54
C PRO A 250 32.41 8.00 17.79
N SER A 251 32.99 8.36 18.93
CA SER A 251 32.81 7.65 20.20
C SER A 251 31.40 7.75 20.79
N GLU A 252 30.56 8.67 20.28
CA GLU A 252 29.16 8.84 20.69
C GLU A 252 28.20 7.87 19.95
N LEU A 253 28.71 7.14 18.95
CA LEU A 253 27.93 6.20 18.17
C LEU A 253 27.63 4.93 18.97
N THR A 254 26.43 4.39 18.74
CA THR A 254 26.07 3.03 19.18
C THR A 254 26.99 1.99 18.53
N ALA A 255 27.08 0.79 19.12
CA ALA A 255 28.04 -0.23 18.68
C ALA A 255 27.92 -0.56 17.18
N ASP A 256 26.69 -0.75 16.67
CA ASP A 256 26.44 -1.08 15.26
C ASP A 256 26.65 0.13 14.34
N ALA A 257 26.28 1.35 14.78
CA ALA A 257 26.59 2.56 14.03
C ALA A 257 28.10 2.82 13.95
N ALA A 258 28.86 2.57 15.02
CA ALA A 258 30.32 2.69 15.05
C ALA A 258 31.01 1.64 14.19
N LEU A 259 30.44 0.43 14.08
CA LEU A 259 30.89 -0.60 13.15
C LEU A 259 30.75 -0.11 11.71
N ASN A 260 29.58 0.41 11.33
CA ASN A 260 29.31 0.87 9.97
C ASN A 260 30.03 2.17 9.63
N PHE A 261 30.25 3.07 10.59
CA PHE A 261 31.10 4.25 10.42
C PHE A 261 32.51 3.86 10.00
N ARG A 262 33.14 2.93 10.74
CA ARG A 262 34.51 2.44 10.43
C ARG A 262 34.57 1.72 9.09
N ALA A 263 33.51 0.97 8.74
CA ALA A 263 33.44 0.30 7.46
C ALA A 263 33.34 1.32 6.30
N ALA A 264 32.45 2.32 6.41
CA ALA A 264 32.28 3.38 5.44
C ALA A 264 33.56 4.21 5.25
N GLU A 265 34.25 4.55 6.36
CA GLU A 265 35.53 5.25 6.36
C GLU A 265 36.60 4.47 5.57
N ARG A 266 36.75 3.18 5.87
CA ARG A 266 37.74 2.31 5.21
C ARG A 266 37.45 2.06 3.73
N THR A 267 36.19 2.19 3.31
CA THR A 267 35.81 2.09 1.90
C THR A 267 35.99 3.39 1.13
N GLY A 268 36.25 4.52 1.80
CA GLY A 268 36.48 5.81 1.15
C GLY A 268 35.22 6.69 0.99
N VAL A 269 34.15 6.42 1.75
CA VAL A 269 32.97 7.31 1.79
C VAL A 269 33.39 8.70 2.29
N ASN A 270 32.88 9.77 1.67
CA ASN A 270 33.08 11.14 2.16
C ASN A 270 32.27 11.35 3.45
N LEU A 271 32.87 11.02 4.59
CA LEU A 271 32.27 11.16 5.91
C LEU A 271 32.61 12.50 6.56
N ARG A 272 31.61 13.14 7.15
CA ARG A 272 31.75 14.39 7.91
C ARG A 272 31.18 14.24 9.30
N VAL A 273 31.95 14.69 10.29
CA VAL A 273 31.57 14.82 11.70
C VAL A 273 31.88 16.26 12.11
N GLY A 274 31.18 16.82 13.09
CA GLY A 274 31.35 18.24 13.43
C GLY A 274 30.71 19.18 12.40
N THR A 275 31.29 20.36 12.18
CA THR A 275 30.73 21.34 11.24
C THR A 275 30.63 20.79 9.82
N VAL A 276 29.43 20.87 9.24
CA VAL A 276 29.16 20.45 7.88
C VAL A 276 29.46 21.63 6.94
N PRO A 277 30.35 21.48 5.96
CA PRO A 277 30.57 22.53 4.97
C PRO A 277 29.29 22.85 4.17
N GLU A 278 29.07 24.14 3.91
CA GLU A 278 27.89 24.62 3.18
C GLU A 278 27.77 24.03 1.77
N TYR A 279 28.90 23.87 1.06
CA TYR A 279 28.93 23.32 -0.30
C TYR A 279 28.28 21.93 -0.41
N LEU A 280 28.31 21.10 0.65
CA LEU A 280 27.66 19.79 0.61
C LEU A 280 26.15 19.92 0.48
N TRP A 281 25.54 20.93 1.11
CA TRP A 281 24.10 21.17 1.01
C TRP A 281 23.72 21.87 -0.30
N GLU A 282 24.65 22.59 -0.93
CA GLU A 282 24.43 23.27 -2.21
C GLU A 282 24.52 22.30 -3.40
N GLU A 283 25.45 21.34 -3.35
CA GLU A 283 25.71 20.37 -4.42
C GLU A 283 24.83 19.10 -4.33
N THR A 284 24.05 18.96 -3.26
CA THR A 284 23.20 17.78 -3.05
C THR A 284 21.95 17.80 -3.92
N GLU A 285 21.68 16.67 -4.58
CA GLU A 285 20.52 16.45 -5.44
C GLU A 285 19.52 15.44 -4.85
N LEU A 286 19.88 14.82 -3.73
CA LEU A 286 19.06 13.91 -2.92
C LEU A 286 19.53 13.92 -1.47
N ILE A 287 18.61 14.11 -0.54
CA ILE A 287 18.88 13.99 0.90
C ILE A 287 18.26 12.71 1.43
N VAL A 288 19.01 12.01 2.29
CA VAL A 288 18.52 10.83 3.01
C VAL A 288 18.55 11.12 4.50
N ASP A 289 17.38 11.23 5.12
CA ASP A 289 17.23 11.41 6.56
C ASP A 289 17.38 10.07 7.29
N CYS A 290 18.47 9.96 8.05
CA CYS A 290 18.78 8.85 8.94
C CYS A 290 19.09 9.38 10.37
N LEU A 291 18.57 10.55 10.75
CA LEU A 291 18.90 11.21 12.02
C LEU A 291 18.30 10.47 13.22
N LEU A 292 17.00 10.20 13.18
CA LEU A 292 16.25 9.56 14.25
C LEU A 292 15.28 8.54 13.64
N GLY A 293 15.06 7.42 14.31
CA GLY A 293 14.08 6.41 13.89
C GLY A 293 13.04 6.18 14.98
N THR A 294 12.48 4.97 15.04
CA THR A 294 11.47 4.55 16.04
C THR A 294 11.83 4.77 17.51
N GLY A 295 13.11 5.01 17.84
CA GLY A 295 13.61 5.26 19.20
C GLY A 295 13.37 6.68 19.74
N ALA A 296 13.03 7.65 18.89
CA ALA A 296 12.87 9.05 19.28
C ALA A 296 11.45 9.35 19.80
N THR A 297 11.36 10.21 20.80
CA THR A 297 10.10 10.70 21.38
C THR A 297 10.23 12.18 21.76
N GLY A 298 9.18 12.96 21.52
CA GLY A 298 9.13 14.39 21.85
C GLY A 298 9.93 15.28 20.89
N GLU A 299 10.16 16.53 21.32
CA GLU A 299 10.78 17.56 20.47
C GLU A 299 12.20 17.20 20.00
N LEU A 300 12.53 17.63 18.76
CA LEU A 300 13.89 17.62 18.24
C LEU A 300 14.76 18.59 19.07
N ARG A 301 15.97 18.18 19.43
CA ARG A 301 16.89 18.99 20.25
C ARG A 301 18.33 18.89 19.77
N GLY A 302 19.07 19.98 19.98
CA GLY A 302 20.49 20.06 19.66
C GLY A 302 20.75 19.79 18.19
N ARG A 303 21.83 19.06 17.92
CA ARG A 303 22.34 18.88 16.56
C ARG A 303 21.39 18.16 15.57
N PRO A 304 20.62 17.13 15.98
CA PRO A 304 19.56 16.59 15.12
C PRO A 304 18.52 17.63 14.70
N ALA A 305 18.14 18.59 15.57
CA ALA A 305 17.20 19.65 15.21
C ALA A 305 17.79 20.60 14.16
N GLU A 306 19.04 21.04 14.37
CA GLU A 306 19.75 21.90 13.41
C GLU A 306 19.87 21.24 12.03
N LEU A 307 20.17 19.95 12.00
CA LEU A 307 20.28 19.21 10.73
C LEU A 307 18.91 18.98 10.09
N ALA A 308 17.85 18.71 10.86
CA ALA A 308 16.50 18.61 10.31
C ALA A 308 16.02 19.93 9.68
N GLU A 309 16.35 21.08 10.28
CA GLU A 309 16.11 22.39 9.68
C GLU A 309 16.83 22.57 8.34
N LEU A 310 18.10 22.13 8.24
CA LEU A 310 18.86 22.18 6.99
C LEU A 310 18.29 21.24 5.92
N ILE A 311 17.83 20.04 6.31
CA ILE A 311 17.12 19.11 5.41
C ILE A 311 15.87 19.79 4.84
N ASN A 312 15.02 20.36 5.71
CA ASN A 312 13.80 21.04 5.28
C ASN A 312 14.08 22.29 4.43
N ALA A 313 15.14 23.04 4.72
CA ALA A 313 15.56 24.19 3.91
C ALA A 313 16.00 23.76 2.50
N ALA A 314 16.69 22.62 2.36
CA ALA A 314 17.03 22.06 1.07
C ALA A 314 15.81 21.50 0.33
N ALA A 315 14.88 20.85 1.04
CA ALA A 315 13.61 20.38 0.49
C ALA A 315 12.78 21.54 -0.09
N ALA A 316 12.74 22.68 0.60
CA ALA A 316 12.07 23.89 0.11
C ALA A 316 12.67 24.45 -1.19
N ARG A 317 13.91 24.06 -1.55
CA ARG A 317 14.55 24.38 -2.84
C ARG A 317 14.27 23.34 -3.93
N GLY A 318 13.49 22.30 -3.65
CA GLY A 318 13.14 21.23 -4.57
C GLY A 318 14.09 20.02 -4.56
N VAL A 319 14.96 19.90 -3.55
CA VAL A 319 15.79 18.70 -3.37
C VAL A 319 14.92 17.60 -2.75
N PRO A 320 14.79 16.42 -3.37
CA PRO A 320 13.99 15.35 -2.79
C PRO A 320 14.59 14.83 -1.48
N VAL A 321 13.71 14.43 -0.57
CA VAL A 321 14.06 13.88 0.75
C VAL A 321 13.53 12.46 0.89
N VAL A 322 14.42 11.53 1.20
CA VAL A 322 14.08 10.14 1.56
C VAL A 322 14.30 9.95 3.05
N SER A 323 13.30 9.55 3.80
CA SER A 323 13.46 9.18 5.22
C SER A 323 13.67 7.68 5.38
N VAL A 324 14.55 7.29 6.31
CA VAL A 324 14.83 5.90 6.66
C VAL A 324 14.15 5.56 7.98
N ASP A 325 13.42 4.44 7.97
CA ASP A 325 12.51 3.95 9.01
C ASP A 325 11.30 4.86 9.26
N VAL A 326 11.55 6.09 9.72
CA VAL A 326 10.55 7.12 10.09
C VAL A 326 11.16 8.51 9.88
N PRO A 327 10.43 9.51 9.34
CA PRO A 327 10.95 10.88 9.26
C PRO A 327 11.29 11.44 10.63
N SER A 328 12.47 12.05 10.75
CA SER A 328 12.97 12.55 12.01
C SER A 328 12.07 13.68 12.54
N GLY A 329 11.52 13.45 13.74
CA GLY A 329 10.55 14.35 14.38
C GLY A 329 9.12 13.80 14.41
N VAL A 330 8.83 12.73 13.66
CA VAL A 330 7.57 11.98 13.77
C VAL A 330 7.64 11.00 14.94
N ASP A 331 6.64 11.03 15.83
CA ASP A 331 6.40 9.97 16.80
C ASP A 331 5.79 8.75 16.08
N ALA A 332 6.58 7.68 15.97
CA ALA A 332 6.19 6.48 15.25
C ALA A 332 5.01 5.71 15.87
N THR A 333 4.60 6.03 17.10
CA THR A 333 3.43 5.43 17.77
C THR A 333 2.17 6.24 17.50
N THR A 334 2.25 7.57 17.68
CA THR A 334 1.05 8.43 17.66
C THR A 334 0.83 9.14 16.33
N GLY A 335 1.88 9.29 15.52
CA GLY A 335 1.90 10.15 14.34
C GLY A 335 2.04 11.63 14.67
N SER A 336 2.18 12.02 15.93
CA SER A 336 2.43 13.41 16.31
C SER A 336 3.77 13.88 15.75
N ILE A 337 3.88 15.16 15.39
CA ILE A 337 5.11 15.74 14.85
C ILE A 337 5.69 16.79 15.80
N ALA A 338 7.01 16.80 15.92
CA ALA A 338 7.78 17.82 16.62
C ALA A 338 7.97 19.08 15.74
N GLN A 339 8.33 20.20 16.36
CA GLN A 339 8.76 21.36 15.59
C GLN A 339 10.04 21.03 14.80
N GLY A 340 10.07 21.40 13.51
CA GLY A 340 11.20 21.12 12.63
C GLY A 340 11.25 19.68 12.11
N THR A 341 10.17 18.91 12.27
CA THR A 341 10.06 17.55 11.69
C THR A 341 10.41 17.55 10.21
N VAL A 342 11.19 16.55 9.78
CA VAL A 342 11.55 16.34 8.38
C VAL A 342 10.30 15.97 7.59
N ALA A 343 10.04 16.70 6.51
CA ALA A 343 9.03 16.33 5.52
C ALA A 343 9.70 15.55 4.38
N ALA A 344 9.34 14.27 4.24
CA ALA A 344 9.89 13.37 3.24
C ALA A 344 8.99 13.29 2.01
N ASP A 345 9.60 13.15 0.83
CA ASP A 345 8.88 12.75 -0.38
C ASP A 345 8.59 11.24 -0.36
N VAL A 346 9.55 10.47 0.18
CA VAL A 346 9.47 9.01 0.30
C VAL A 346 10.03 8.58 1.65
N THR A 347 9.35 7.69 2.35
CA THR A 347 9.87 6.99 3.53
C THR A 347 10.02 5.51 3.23
N ILE A 348 11.22 4.97 3.42
CA ILE A 348 11.43 3.51 3.43
C ILE A 348 11.42 3.02 4.87
N THR A 349 10.54 2.07 5.18
CA THR A 349 10.41 1.48 6.52
C THR A 349 10.63 -0.02 6.48
N PHE A 350 11.05 -0.59 7.61
CA PHE A 350 11.55 -1.97 7.65
C PHE A 350 10.55 -2.95 8.28
N HIS A 351 10.43 -4.12 7.63
CA HIS A 351 9.53 -5.23 7.93
C HIS A 351 8.03 -4.90 7.86
N SER A 352 7.61 -3.81 8.49
CA SER A 352 6.25 -3.30 8.46
C SER A 352 6.19 -1.81 8.76
N ALA A 353 5.11 -1.17 8.33
CA ALA A 353 4.82 0.21 8.69
C ALA A 353 4.51 0.35 10.19
N LYS A 354 4.79 1.53 10.72
CA LYS A 354 4.47 1.91 12.10
C LYS A 354 3.22 2.78 12.13
N SER A 355 2.46 2.74 13.23
CA SER A 355 1.17 3.43 13.35
C SER A 355 1.25 4.93 13.04
N GLY A 356 2.35 5.58 13.45
CA GLY A 356 2.60 6.99 13.18
C GLY A 356 2.93 7.33 11.73
N LEU A 357 3.27 6.36 10.88
CA LEU A 357 3.51 6.57 9.44
C LEU A 357 2.25 6.54 8.60
N VAL A 358 1.15 6.00 9.13
CA VAL A 358 -0.11 5.86 8.39
C VAL A 358 -1.21 6.78 8.91
N CYS A 359 -1.01 7.38 10.09
CA CYS A 359 -1.94 8.34 10.69
C CYS A 359 -1.40 9.77 10.63
N PRO A 360 -2.23 10.78 10.30
CA PRO A 360 -1.81 12.17 10.33
C PRO A 360 -1.59 12.67 11.77
N PRO A 361 -0.70 13.66 11.96
CA PRO A 361 0.07 14.36 10.93
C PRO A 361 1.31 13.59 10.40
N GLY A 362 1.71 12.49 11.04
CA GLY A 362 2.93 11.76 10.69
C GLY A 362 2.92 11.16 9.28
N SER A 363 1.77 10.68 8.80
CA SER A 363 1.63 10.23 7.40
C SER A 363 1.81 11.35 6.38
N GLU A 364 1.52 12.60 6.74
CA GLU A 364 1.71 13.76 5.86
C GLU A 364 3.19 14.13 5.74
N ALA A 365 3.95 13.95 6.83
CA ALA A 365 5.40 14.13 6.85
C ALA A 365 6.15 12.96 6.20
N ALA A 366 5.54 11.77 6.11
CA ALA A 366 6.19 10.56 5.59
C ALA A 366 6.21 10.47 4.06
N GLY A 367 5.36 11.23 3.36
CA GLY A 367 5.21 11.13 1.91
C GLY A 367 4.78 9.72 1.48
N GLU A 368 5.35 9.22 0.38
CA GLU A 368 5.12 7.85 -0.04
C GLU A 368 5.84 6.86 0.88
N VAL A 369 5.11 5.94 1.51
CA VAL A 369 5.70 4.92 2.39
C VAL A 369 5.91 3.60 1.63
N LEU A 370 7.16 3.14 1.61
CA LEU A 370 7.60 1.86 1.06
C LEU A 370 8.07 0.94 2.18
N VAL A 371 7.55 -0.28 2.21
CA VAL A 371 7.95 -1.31 3.17
C VAL A 371 8.98 -2.24 2.55
N TRP A 372 10.09 -2.43 3.25
CA TRP A 372 11.18 -3.30 2.86
C TRP A 372 11.36 -4.46 3.84
N ASP A 373 11.36 -5.69 3.33
CA ASP A 373 11.54 -6.89 4.14
C ASP A 373 13.02 -7.09 4.54
N ILE A 374 13.29 -6.96 5.85
CA ILE A 374 14.61 -7.17 6.44
C ILE A 374 14.81 -8.59 6.97
N GLY A 375 13.92 -9.53 6.67
CA GLY A 375 14.07 -10.96 6.98
C GLY A 375 13.59 -11.35 8.37
N ILE A 376 12.70 -10.57 8.97
CA ILE A 376 12.01 -10.93 10.22
C ILE A 376 10.94 -11.99 9.88
N PRO A 377 10.95 -13.17 10.53
CA PRO A 377 9.96 -14.21 10.27
C PRO A 377 8.54 -13.76 10.61
N GLN A 378 7.61 -13.92 9.66
CA GLN A 378 6.18 -13.63 9.87
C GLN A 378 5.57 -14.42 11.03
N SER A 379 6.12 -15.59 11.36
CA SER A 379 5.67 -16.40 12.50
C SER A 379 5.90 -15.75 13.87
N LEU A 380 6.69 -14.68 13.94
CA LEU A 380 6.90 -13.89 15.15
C LEU A 380 5.93 -12.71 15.26
N GLU A 381 5.20 -12.36 14.18
CA GLU A 381 4.31 -11.21 14.15
C GLU A 381 3.22 -11.34 15.24
N PRO A 382 3.09 -10.35 16.15
CA PRO A 382 1.97 -10.31 17.08
C PRO A 382 0.69 -9.88 16.35
N GLU A 383 -0.42 -9.76 17.08
CA GLU A 383 -1.60 -9.08 16.55
C GLU A 383 -1.25 -7.62 16.18
N PRO A 384 -1.51 -7.16 14.94
CA PRO A 384 -1.20 -5.80 14.53
C PRO A 384 -1.95 -4.75 15.37
N ASP A 385 -1.34 -3.57 15.55
CA ASP A 385 -1.98 -2.44 16.22
C ASP A 385 -3.17 -1.92 15.40
N LEU A 386 -3.02 -1.92 14.07
CA LEU A 386 -4.07 -1.57 13.12
C LEU A 386 -3.75 -2.19 11.75
N TRP A 387 -4.73 -2.08 10.84
CA TRP A 387 -4.55 -2.53 9.46
C TRP A 387 -4.85 -1.41 8.47
N VAL A 388 -4.04 -1.33 7.41
CA VAL A 388 -4.36 -0.53 6.23
C VAL A 388 -5.41 -1.28 5.41
N VAL A 389 -6.49 -0.59 5.05
CA VAL A 389 -7.55 -1.18 4.22
C VAL A 389 -7.07 -1.28 2.78
N ASN A 390 -7.10 -2.48 2.23
CA ASN A 390 -6.89 -2.74 0.81
C ASN A 390 -8.20 -3.18 0.14
N GLY A 391 -8.17 -3.35 -1.18
CA GLY A 391 -9.37 -3.71 -1.94
C GLY A 391 -9.89 -5.12 -1.66
N ASP A 392 -9.08 -6.04 -1.15
CA ASP A 392 -9.48 -7.41 -0.84
C ASP A 392 -10.22 -7.50 0.51
N ASP A 393 -10.04 -6.51 1.38
CA ASP A 393 -10.82 -6.33 2.61
C ASP A 393 -12.26 -5.86 2.32
N VAL A 394 -12.48 -5.25 1.14
CA VAL A 394 -13.74 -4.57 0.80
C VAL A 394 -14.69 -5.52 0.09
N ASN A 395 -15.73 -5.89 0.81
CA ASN A 395 -16.78 -6.78 0.34
C ASN A 395 -18.11 -6.02 0.26
N VAL A 396 -18.62 -5.83 -0.96
CA VAL A 396 -19.92 -5.18 -1.18
C VAL A 396 -20.97 -6.26 -1.50
N PRO A 397 -22.08 -6.38 -0.75
CA PRO A 397 -23.07 -7.41 -1.05
C PRO A 397 -23.66 -7.22 -2.45
N GLY A 398 -23.72 -8.29 -3.22
CA GLY A 398 -24.39 -8.29 -4.53
C GLY A 398 -25.91 -8.07 -4.43
N ARG A 399 -26.59 -8.12 -5.59
CA ARG A 399 -28.04 -8.32 -5.66
C ARG A 399 -28.33 -9.74 -6.10
N ARG A 400 -29.21 -10.42 -5.38
CA ARG A 400 -29.69 -11.76 -5.72
C ARG A 400 -30.77 -11.69 -6.79
N VAL A 401 -30.98 -12.81 -7.47
CA VAL A 401 -32.02 -12.94 -8.51
C VAL A 401 -33.42 -12.76 -7.92
N ASP A 402 -33.64 -13.16 -6.66
CA ASP A 402 -34.89 -13.04 -5.93
C ASP A 402 -35.00 -11.75 -5.08
N ASP A 403 -34.01 -10.85 -5.15
CA ASP A 403 -34.06 -9.61 -4.41
C ASP A 403 -35.10 -8.65 -5.01
N HIS A 404 -35.97 -8.14 -4.14
CA HIS A 404 -36.82 -7.00 -4.43
C HIS A 404 -36.17 -5.72 -3.90
N LYS A 405 -36.73 -4.56 -4.28
CA LYS A 405 -36.15 -3.23 -4.00
C LYS A 405 -35.81 -2.94 -2.53
N TYR A 406 -36.50 -3.55 -1.56
CA TYR A 406 -36.20 -3.35 -0.12
C TYR A 406 -35.07 -4.26 0.35
N ARG A 407 -35.05 -5.54 -0.09
CA ARG A 407 -33.99 -6.50 0.23
C ARG A 407 -32.64 -6.13 -0.39
N ALA A 408 -32.66 -5.46 -1.54
CA ALA A 408 -31.48 -4.85 -2.13
C ALA A 408 -30.94 -3.62 -1.35
N GLY A 409 -31.57 -3.26 -0.23
CA GLY A 409 -31.20 -2.17 0.66
C GLY A 409 -32.21 -1.03 0.61
N TYR A 410 -32.87 -0.78 1.74
CA TYR A 410 -33.70 0.41 1.97
C TYR A 410 -32.94 1.40 2.87
N VAL A 411 -32.56 2.55 2.31
CA VAL A 411 -31.94 3.67 3.04
C VAL A 411 -32.95 4.81 3.25
N ALA A 412 -33.11 5.27 4.48
CA ALA A 412 -33.70 6.58 4.77
C ALA A 412 -32.59 7.62 4.91
N VAL A 413 -32.79 8.82 4.36
CA VAL A 413 -31.84 9.92 4.42
C VAL A 413 -32.54 11.10 5.08
N LEU A 414 -32.14 11.48 6.29
CA LEU A 414 -32.57 12.70 6.97
C LEU A 414 -31.51 13.77 6.75
N ALA A 415 -31.71 14.58 5.72
CA ALA A 415 -30.70 15.52 5.26
C ALA A 415 -31.32 16.76 4.60
N GLY A 416 -30.51 17.81 4.58
CA GLY A 416 -30.75 19.04 3.84
C GLY A 416 -31.67 20.01 4.55
N SER A 417 -31.58 21.25 4.06
CA SER A 417 -32.33 22.41 4.50
C SER A 417 -32.49 23.36 3.31
N ALA A 418 -33.20 24.48 3.48
CA ALA A 418 -33.27 25.50 2.43
C ALA A 418 -31.88 26.05 2.05
N ALA A 419 -30.95 26.11 3.00
CA ALA A 419 -29.59 26.58 2.76
C ALA A 419 -28.68 25.51 2.12
N TYR A 420 -28.91 24.22 2.44
CA TYR A 420 -28.03 23.12 2.02
C TYR A 420 -28.80 21.98 1.30
N PRO A 421 -29.56 22.25 0.23
CA PRO A 421 -30.27 21.21 -0.51
C PRO A 421 -29.32 20.23 -1.23
N GLY A 422 -28.11 20.68 -1.59
CA GLY A 422 -27.12 19.85 -2.29
C GLY A 422 -26.64 18.65 -1.48
N ALA A 423 -26.48 18.79 -0.17
CA ALA A 423 -26.03 17.72 0.72
C ALA A 423 -27.00 16.53 0.73
N ALA A 424 -28.30 16.83 0.81
CA ALA A 424 -29.36 15.82 0.71
C ALA A 424 -29.34 15.08 -0.64
N TRP A 425 -29.14 15.82 -1.74
CA TRP A 425 -29.06 15.23 -3.06
C TRP A 425 -27.83 14.31 -3.20
N LEU A 426 -26.65 14.75 -2.78
CA LEU A 426 -25.41 13.98 -2.86
C LEU A 426 -25.49 12.67 -2.05
N ALA A 427 -25.92 12.74 -0.80
CA ALA A 427 -26.07 11.55 0.05
C ALA A 427 -27.10 10.55 -0.52
N THR A 428 -28.22 11.07 -1.02
CA THR A 428 -29.28 10.24 -1.64
C THR A 428 -28.77 9.53 -2.90
N GLN A 429 -28.07 10.25 -3.77
CA GLN A 429 -27.54 9.69 -5.01
C GLN A 429 -26.40 8.71 -4.73
N ALA A 430 -25.53 8.99 -3.77
CA ALA A 430 -24.46 8.08 -3.37
C ALA A 430 -25.01 6.73 -2.87
N ALA A 431 -26.11 6.76 -2.09
CA ALA A 431 -26.77 5.54 -1.65
C ALA A 431 -27.26 4.68 -2.84
N TYR A 432 -27.90 5.31 -3.84
CA TYR A 432 -28.31 4.62 -5.07
C TYR A 432 -27.14 4.09 -5.88
N ARG A 433 -26.08 4.89 -6.05
CA ARG A 433 -24.88 4.50 -6.83
C ARG A 433 -24.10 3.36 -6.16
N THR A 434 -24.22 3.22 -4.85
CA THR A 434 -23.68 2.09 -4.06
C THR A 434 -24.58 0.84 -4.10
N GLY A 435 -25.72 0.94 -4.78
CA GLY A 435 -26.59 -0.19 -5.12
C GLY A 435 -27.81 -0.37 -4.22
N ALA A 436 -28.16 0.60 -3.36
CA ALA A 436 -29.42 0.58 -2.62
C ALA A 436 -30.62 0.42 -3.56
N GLY A 437 -31.57 -0.43 -3.20
CA GLY A 437 -32.75 -0.70 -4.00
C GLY A 437 -33.89 0.32 -3.81
N TYR A 438 -33.93 0.98 -2.66
CA TYR A 438 -34.91 2.01 -2.37
C TYR A 438 -34.30 3.07 -1.45
N VAL A 439 -34.39 4.35 -1.84
CA VAL A 439 -33.94 5.46 -1.01
C VAL A 439 -35.09 6.43 -0.77
N ARG A 440 -35.33 6.75 0.50
CA ARG A 440 -36.32 7.76 0.92
C ARG A 440 -35.61 8.96 1.53
N LEU A 441 -35.73 10.12 0.90
CA LEU A 441 -35.22 11.37 1.44
C LEU A 441 -36.28 12.02 2.31
N LEU A 442 -35.94 12.29 3.57
CA LEU A 442 -36.74 12.99 4.55
C LEU A 442 -36.20 14.41 4.70
N MET A 443 -37.03 15.39 4.35
CA MET A 443 -36.63 16.80 4.31
C MET A 443 -37.81 17.69 4.68
N THR A 444 -37.55 18.87 5.20
CA THR A 444 -38.61 19.86 5.45
C THR A 444 -39.14 20.42 4.13
N THR A 445 -40.39 20.89 4.11
CA THR A 445 -41.04 21.41 2.90
C THR A 445 -40.23 22.53 2.22
N GLY A 446 -39.61 23.42 3.01
CA GLY A 446 -38.79 24.52 2.50
C GLY A 446 -37.51 24.04 1.82
N GLY A 447 -36.84 23.06 2.42
CA GLY A 447 -35.67 22.42 1.82
C GLY A 447 -36.00 21.63 0.55
N ALA A 448 -37.11 20.89 0.58
CA ALA A 448 -37.55 20.02 -0.50
C ALA A 448 -37.64 20.74 -1.87
N GLN A 449 -38.02 22.02 -1.87
CA GLN A 449 -38.08 22.83 -3.11
C GLN A 449 -36.75 22.87 -3.88
N GLY A 450 -35.61 22.87 -3.18
CA GLY A 450 -34.29 22.94 -3.80
C GLY A 450 -33.84 21.67 -4.54
N VAL A 451 -34.47 20.52 -4.27
CA VAL A 451 -34.06 19.22 -4.83
C VAL A 451 -35.14 18.53 -5.68
N ARG A 452 -36.40 18.97 -5.61
CA ARG A 452 -37.53 18.34 -6.32
C ARG A 452 -37.28 18.09 -7.81
N ASN A 453 -36.67 19.04 -8.50
CA ASN A 453 -36.42 18.93 -9.95
C ASN A 453 -35.20 18.05 -10.30
N ARG A 454 -34.46 17.58 -9.29
CA ARG A 454 -33.23 16.76 -9.44
C ARG A 454 -33.37 15.35 -8.89
N LEU A 455 -34.43 15.06 -8.13
CA LEU A 455 -34.70 13.75 -7.55
C LEU A 455 -35.81 13.08 -8.34
N VAL A 456 -35.43 12.29 -9.35
CA VAL A 456 -36.39 11.53 -10.18
C VAL A 456 -36.64 10.15 -9.56
N GLU A 457 -35.60 9.50 -9.05
CA GLU A 457 -35.64 8.12 -8.54
C GLU A 457 -35.95 8.04 -7.04
N ALA A 458 -35.57 9.04 -6.25
CA ALA A 458 -35.74 9.04 -4.81
C ALA A 458 -37.16 9.40 -4.39
N VAL A 459 -37.68 8.72 -3.36
CA VAL A 459 -38.95 9.13 -2.75
C VAL A 459 -38.67 10.26 -1.75
N LEU A 460 -39.04 11.48 -2.13
CA LEU A 460 -38.99 12.64 -1.25
C LEU A 460 -40.25 12.67 -0.37
N GLN A 461 -40.05 12.57 0.95
CA GLN A 461 -41.11 12.71 1.94
C GLN A 461 -40.86 13.96 2.78
N GLU A 462 -41.88 14.80 2.85
CA GLU A 462 -41.86 16.01 3.66
C GLU A 462 -42.25 15.68 5.10
N ILE A 463 -41.41 16.11 6.05
CA ILE A 463 -41.52 15.76 7.49
C ILE A 463 -41.81 16.98 8.38
N GLY A 464 -42.24 18.11 7.79
CA GLY A 464 -42.57 19.32 8.52
C GLY A 464 -42.53 20.57 7.64
N SER A 465 -43.20 21.63 8.10
CA SER A 465 -43.25 22.92 7.42
C SER A 465 -42.00 23.78 7.69
N GLY A 466 -41.66 24.66 6.75
CA GLY A 466 -40.56 25.62 6.89
C GLY A 466 -39.18 25.06 6.54
N ASP A 467 -38.12 25.73 7.03
CA ASP A 467 -36.74 25.51 6.55
C ASP A 467 -35.87 24.68 7.50
N HIS A 468 -36.40 24.20 8.62
CA HIS A 468 -35.65 23.45 9.63
C HIS A 468 -36.52 22.36 10.27
N LEU A 469 -35.87 21.32 10.77
CA LEU A 469 -36.54 20.18 11.40
C LEU A 469 -36.97 20.58 12.83
N ALA A 470 -38.25 20.38 13.16
CA ALA A 470 -38.75 20.61 14.51
C ALA A 470 -39.54 19.40 15.07
N ASP A 471 -40.04 18.54 14.19
CA ASP A 471 -40.86 17.38 14.55
C ASP A 471 -40.07 16.09 14.33
N ALA A 472 -39.65 15.46 15.43
CA ALA A 472 -39.00 14.16 15.41
C ALA A 472 -39.99 13.01 15.17
N ASP A 473 -41.25 13.17 15.56
CA ASP A 473 -42.23 12.07 15.55
C ASP A 473 -42.61 11.71 14.10
N ALA A 474 -42.68 12.72 13.21
CA ALA A 474 -42.86 12.51 11.78
C ALA A 474 -41.73 11.68 11.14
N VAL A 475 -40.50 11.84 11.63
CA VAL A 475 -39.34 11.05 11.19
C VAL A 475 -39.41 9.64 11.77
N LEU A 476 -39.62 9.51 13.09
CA LEU A 476 -39.70 8.23 13.78
C LEU A 476 -40.81 7.33 13.21
N ALA A 477 -41.94 7.90 12.79
CA ALA A 477 -43.01 7.17 12.12
C ALA A 477 -42.56 6.52 10.80
N VAL A 478 -41.62 7.13 10.07
CA VAL A 478 -41.00 6.52 8.88
C VAL A 478 -40.01 5.43 9.26
N LEU A 479 -39.23 5.66 10.32
CA LEU A 479 -38.21 4.71 10.78
C LEU A 479 -38.79 3.44 11.39
N ALA A 480 -40.07 3.46 11.77
CA ALA A 480 -40.82 2.29 12.23
C ALA A 480 -41.12 1.26 11.11
N ASP A 481 -40.80 1.54 9.85
CA ASP A 481 -40.92 0.56 8.76
C ASP A 481 -39.87 -0.55 8.92
N GLU A 482 -40.31 -1.77 9.28
CA GLU A 482 -39.44 -2.94 9.51
C GLU A 482 -38.56 -3.33 8.29
N ARG A 483 -38.88 -2.82 7.09
CA ARG A 483 -38.08 -3.06 5.89
C ARG A 483 -36.88 -2.12 5.78
N LEU A 484 -36.80 -1.09 6.62
CA LEU A 484 -35.72 -0.12 6.61
C LEU A 484 -34.40 -0.80 6.99
N GLY A 485 -33.39 -0.67 6.13
CA GLY A 485 -32.07 -1.23 6.36
C GLY A 485 -31.13 -0.27 7.10
N SER A 486 -31.25 1.04 6.84
CA SER A 486 -30.42 2.04 7.52
C SER A 486 -30.99 3.47 7.44
N LEU A 487 -30.47 4.34 8.30
CA LEU A 487 -30.66 5.78 8.29
C LEU A 487 -29.32 6.50 8.06
N VAL A 488 -29.30 7.51 7.19
CA VAL A 488 -28.24 8.52 7.13
C VAL A 488 -28.81 9.82 7.66
N ALA A 489 -28.21 10.41 8.71
CA ALA A 489 -28.71 11.64 9.32
C ALA A 489 -27.61 12.68 9.47
N GLY A 490 -27.94 13.94 9.17
CA GLY A 490 -27.05 15.07 9.45
C GLY A 490 -26.66 15.96 8.27
N PRO A 491 -26.32 15.44 7.07
CA PRO A 491 -25.85 16.25 5.94
C PRO A 491 -26.75 17.46 5.67
N GLY A 492 -26.27 18.68 5.94
CA GLY A 492 -26.97 19.93 5.64
C GLY A 492 -28.27 20.20 6.41
N LEU A 493 -28.54 19.54 7.54
CA LEU A 493 -29.76 19.76 8.35
C LEU A 493 -29.81 21.15 9.03
N GLY A 494 -28.65 21.80 9.21
CA GLY A 494 -28.52 23.02 9.98
C GLY A 494 -28.50 22.76 11.49
N ARG A 495 -28.12 23.81 12.24
CA ARG A 495 -27.80 23.71 13.69
C ARG A 495 -28.74 24.52 14.57
N LYS A 496 -29.98 24.74 14.14
CA LYS A 496 -30.97 25.41 14.99
C LYS A 496 -31.26 24.53 16.22
N PRO A 497 -31.51 25.11 17.40
CA PRO A 497 -31.76 24.35 18.62
C PRO A 497 -32.87 23.30 18.46
N GLU A 498 -33.94 23.63 17.73
CA GLU A 498 -35.07 22.73 17.44
C GLU A 498 -34.64 21.56 16.57
N THR A 499 -33.82 21.82 15.53
CA THR A 499 -33.24 20.76 14.68
C THR A 499 -32.38 19.82 15.50
N LEU A 500 -31.48 20.36 16.31
CA LEU A 500 -30.57 19.54 17.12
C LEU A 500 -31.34 18.68 18.13
N ALA A 501 -32.38 19.23 18.77
CA ALA A 501 -33.24 18.49 19.68
C ALA A 501 -34.01 17.35 18.95
N ALA A 502 -34.55 17.65 17.76
CA ALA A 502 -35.26 16.65 16.97
C ALA A 502 -34.32 15.53 16.48
N VAL A 503 -33.15 15.88 15.95
CA VAL A 503 -32.12 14.90 15.54
C VAL A 503 -31.70 14.03 16.72
N LYS A 504 -31.44 14.63 17.89
CA LYS A 504 -31.07 13.88 19.09
C LYS A 504 -32.11 12.84 19.46
N ARG A 505 -33.40 13.21 19.46
CA ARG A 505 -34.51 12.27 19.67
C ARG A 505 -34.54 11.17 18.62
N VAL A 506 -34.48 11.52 17.34
CA VAL A 506 -34.46 10.54 16.24
C VAL A 506 -33.33 9.53 16.40
N VAL A 507 -32.12 10.00 16.71
CA VAL A 507 -30.94 9.14 16.88
C VAL A 507 -31.09 8.20 18.07
N LEU A 508 -31.59 8.69 19.21
CA LEU A 508 -31.71 7.91 20.44
C LEU A 508 -32.91 6.94 20.45
N GLU A 509 -34.01 7.29 19.77
CA GLU A 509 -35.26 6.51 19.77
C GLU A 509 -35.35 5.54 18.57
N SER A 510 -34.57 5.72 17.50
CA SER A 510 -34.52 4.80 16.37
C SER A 510 -33.77 3.52 16.72
N GLU A 511 -34.16 2.37 16.15
CA GLU A 511 -33.42 1.11 16.26
C GLU A 511 -32.58 0.81 14.99
N ALA A 512 -32.83 1.51 13.88
CA ALA A 512 -32.17 1.25 12.61
C ALA A 512 -30.64 1.51 12.69
N PRO A 513 -29.81 0.74 11.95
CA PRO A 513 -28.41 1.09 11.72
C PRO A 513 -28.30 2.52 11.17
N LEU A 514 -27.32 3.28 11.67
CA LEU A 514 -27.28 4.73 11.49
C LEU A 514 -25.89 5.20 11.04
N VAL A 515 -25.85 6.08 10.03
CA VAL A 515 -24.72 6.99 9.81
C VAL A 515 -25.10 8.36 10.35
N LEU A 516 -24.30 8.90 11.26
CA LEU A 516 -24.48 10.25 11.80
C LEU A 516 -23.29 11.12 11.39
N ASP A 517 -23.58 12.14 10.59
CA ASP A 517 -22.58 12.99 9.94
C ASP A 517 -22.88 14.49 10.16
N ALA A 518 -21.90 15.34 9.86
CA ALA A 518 -22.08 16.78 9.71
C ALA A 518 -22.87 17.45 10.86
N ASP A 519 -23.93 18.21 10.51
CA ASP A 519 -24.78 18.91 11.48
C ASP A 519 -25.46 17.98 12.49
N GLY A 520 -25.64 16.70 12.15
CA GLY A 520 -26.21 15.71 13.05
C GLY A 520 -25.31 15.41 14.25
N LEU A 521 -23.98 15.46 14.07
CA LEU A 521 -23.02 15.24 15.15
C LEU A 521 -23.09 16.35 16.21
N PHE A 522 -23.44 17.57 15.83
CA PHE A 522 -23.58 18.70 16.75
C PHE A 522 -24.76 18.55 17.73
N ALA A 523 -25.70 17.65 17.46
CA ALA A 523 -26.76 17.31 18.42
C ALA A 523 -26.21 16.64 19.70
N PHE A 524 -24.98 16.13 19.63
CA PHE A 524 -24.26 15.46 20.72
C PHE A 524 -22.99 16.20 21.14
N ALA A 525 -22.83 17.48 20.79
CA ALA A 525 -21.64 18.25 21.15
C ALA A 525 -21.43 18.28 22.69
N GLY A 526 -20.26 17.84 23.14
CA GLY A 526 -19.91 17.69 24.56
C GLY A 526 -20.67 16.57 25.29
N MET A 527 -21.41 15.72 24.56
CA MET A 527 -22.32 14.71 25.11
C MET A 527 -22.09 13.33 24.45
N ALA A 528 -20.84 13.04 24.05
CA ALA A 528 -20.46 11.80 23.36
C ALA A 528 -20.98 10.52 24.06
N GLU A 529 -21.00 10.50 25.39
CA GLU A 529 -21.41 9.31 26.16
C GLU A 529 -22.89 8.96 26.02
N GLU A 530 -23.75 9.89 25.63
CA GLU A 530 -25.18 9.60 25.41
C GLU A 530 -25.41 8.59 24.28
N LEU A 531 -24.50 8.56 23.30
CA LEU A 531 -24.53 7.61 22.19
C LEU A 531 -24.24 6.17 22.62
N ARG A 532 -23.77 5.91 23.85
CA ARG A 532 -23.57 4.54 24.37
C ARG A 532 -24.88 3.77 24.50
N SER A 533 -26.01 4.48 24.63
CA SER A 533 -27.34 3.88 24.69
C SER A 533 -27.80 3.30 23.35
N ARG A 534 -27.08 3.60 22.26
CA ARG A 534 -27.37 3.10 20.92
C ARG A 534 -26.44 1.96 20.53
N SER A 535 -26.80 1.30 19.45
CA SER A 535 -25.95 0.31 18.77
C SER A 535 -26.12 0.50 17.28
N GLY A 536 -25.10 0.10 16.51
CA GLY A 536 -25.20 0.15 15.06
C GLY A 536 -24.98 1.54 14.46
N VAL A 537 -24.29 2.44 15.17
CA VAL A 537 -24.01 3.80 14.69
C VAL A 537 -22.59 3.90 14.14
N VAL A 538 -22.46 4.52 12.96
CA VAL A 538 -21.21 4.99 12.38
C VAL A 538 -21.20 6.52 12.46
N LEU A 539 -20.24 7.05 13.21
CA LEU A 539 -19.98 8.48 13.32
C LEU A 539 -18.92 8.87 12.29
N THR A 540 -19.17 9.89 11.47
CA THR A 540 -18.24 10.30 10.40
C THR A 540 -17.65 11.71 10.59
N PRO A 541 -17.11 12.08 11.76
CA PRO A 541 -16.64 13.44 12.01
C PRO A 541 -15.38 13.79 11.22
N HIS A 542 -15.23 15.06 10.84
CA HIS A 542 -13.91 15.67 10.63
C HIS A 542 -13.32 16.14 11.98
N ALA A 543 -12.05 16.59 12.02
CA ALA A 543 -11.38 16.97 13.28
C ALA A 543 -12.17 17.97 14.14
N GLY A 544 -12.71 19.04 13.54
CA GLY A 544 -13.57 20.01 14.25
C GLY A 544 -14.89 19.43 14.80
N GLU A 545 -15.57 18.56 14.06
CA GLU A 545 -16.79 17.87 14.52
C GLU A 545 -16.47 16.91 15.67
N LEU A 546 -15.35 16.19 15.60
CA LEU A 546 -14.93 15.28 16.66
C LEU A 546 -14.55 16.06 17.93
N ALA A 547 -13.85 17.19 17.79
CA ALA A 547 -13.52 18.06 18.90
C ALA A 547 -14.78 18.59 19.60
N ALA A 548 -15.80 19.01 18.83
CA ALA A 548 -17.09 19.42 19.36
C ALA A 548 -17.82 18.27 20.06
N LEU A 549 -17.83 17.07 19.48
CA LEU A 549 -18.43 15.87 20.08
C LEU A 549 -17.79 15.52 21.43
N LEU A 550 -16.46 15.57 21.51
CA LEU A 550 -15.69 15.25 22.70
C LEU A 550 -15.60 16.40 23.72
N GLY A 551 -15.95 17.63 23.34
CA GLY A 551 -15.81 18.81 24.20
C GLY A 551 -14.35 19.23 24.45
N VAL A 552 -13.47 19.02 23.47
CA VAL A 552 -12.02 19.34 23.54
C VAL A 552 -11.61 20.34 22.48
N ALA A 553 -10.39 20.87 22.55
CA ALA A 553 -9.86 21.75 21.49
C ALA A 553 -9.58 20.95 20.21
N VAL A 554 -9.75 21.59 19.04
CA VAL A 554 -9.45 20.96 17.73
C VAL A 554 -7.99 20.52 17.64
N SER A 555 -7.07 21.30 18.22
CA SER A 555 -5.63 20.98 18.26
C SER A 555 -5.34 19.66 18.98
N GLU A 556 -6.10 19.30 20.01
CA GLU A 556 -5.95 18.02 20.71
C GLU A 556 -6.34 16.82 19.84
N VAL A 557 -7.24 17.03 18.87
CA VAL A 557 -7.60 16.00 17.88
C VAL A 557 -6.54 15.93 16.78
N THR A 558 -6.11 17.08 16.24
CA THR A 558 -5.20 17.11 15.08
C THR A 558 -3.78 16.69 15.40
N ILE A 559 -3.30 16.86 16.65
CA ILE A 559 -1.94 16.43 17.03
C ILE A 559 -1.87 14.91 17.25
N ALA A 560 -2.99 14.25 17.55
CA ALA A 560 -3.05 12.83 17.89
C ALA A 560 -4.31 12.15 17.32
N VAL A 561 -4.46 12.14 16.00
CA VAL A 561 -5.67 11.70 15.27
C VAL A 561 -6.06 10.26 15.64
N LEU A 562 -5.10 9.32 15.63
CA LEU A 562 -5.33 7.92 15.99
C LEU A 562 -5.89 7.76 17.42
N ALA A 563 -5.25 8.44 18.38
CA ALA A 563 -5.68 8.40 19.78
C ALA A 563 -7.06 9.07 19.97
N ALA A 564 -7.33 10.15 19.25
CA ALA A 564 -8.60 10.84 19.29
C ALA A 564 -9.75 9.98 18.74
N ALA A 565 -9.54 9.27 17.62
CA ALA A 565 -10.52 8.35 17.05
C ALA A 565 -10.82 7.18 18.00
N ARG A 566 -9.78 6.52 18.55
CA ARG A 566 -9.93 5.43 19.52
C ARG A 566 -10.65 5.89 20.79
N ARG A 567 -10.29 7.07 21.33
CA ARG A 567 -10.97 7.68 22.48
C ARG A 567 -12.44 7.93 22.18
N ALA A 568 -12.76 8.47 21.00
CA ALA A 568 -14.14 8.74 20.61
C ALA A 568 -14.97 7.46 20.48
N ALA A 569 -14.40 6.40 19.89
CA ALA A 569 -15.07 5.10 19.80
C ALA A 569 -15.36 4.52 21.19
N ALA A 570 -14.39 4.60 22.12
CA ALA A 570 -14.58 4.16 23.50
C ALA A 570 -15.58 5.03 24.29
N SER A 571 -15.57 6.34 24.10
CA SER A 571 -16.49 7.27 24.77
C SER A 571 -17.93 7.11 24.29
N THR A 572 -18.13 6.92 22.98
CA THR A 572 -19.46 6.80 22.38
C THR A 572 -20.00 5.38 22.40
N GLY A 573 -19.13 4.36 22.51
CA GLY A 573 -19.51 2.97 22.31
C GLY A 573 -19.85 2.62 20.85
N GLN A 574 -19.53 3.52 19.90
CA GLN A 574 -19.89 3.41 18.49
C GLN A 574 -18.64 3.39 17.60
N VAL A 575 -18.84 3.05 16.32
CA VAL A 575 -17.77 3.14 15.32
C VAL A 575 -17.53 4.60 14.95
N VAL A 576 -16.27 5.02 14.94
CA VAL A 576 -15.84 6.37 14.56
C VAL A 576 -14.96 6.30 13.33
N LEU A 577 -15.41 6.93 12.25
CA LEU A 577 -14.65 7.21 11.04
C LEU A 577 -14.21 8.68 11.09
N LEU A 578 -12.97 8.92 11.50
CA LEU A 578 -12.38 10.25 11.55
C LEU A 578 -11.79 10.61 10.19
N LYS A 579 -12.45 11.56 9.51
CA LYS A 579 -12.07 12.07 8.18
C LYS A 579 -10.75 12.87 8.28
N GLY A 580 -9.85 12.63 7.35
CA GLY A 580 -8.53 13.27 7.24
C GLY A 580 -7.80 12.86 5.96
N SER A 581 -6.54 13.28 5.81
CA SER A 581 -5.65 12.86 4.71
C SER A 581 -5.51 11.34 4.63
N SER A 582 -5.33 10.70 5.79
CA SER A 582 -5.66 9.28 6.01
C SER A 582 -6.90 9.20 6.88
N THR A 583 -7.89 8.41 6.47
CA THR A 583 -9.12 8.23 7.23
C THR A 583 -8.93 7.10 8.25
N VAL A 584 -9.14 7.41 9.54
CA VAL A 584 -8.99 6.44 10.65
C VAL A 584 -10.37 5.93 11.07
N ILE A 585 -10.56 4.62 11.08
CA ILE A 585 -11.79 3.96 11.52
C ILE A 585 -11.48 3.19 12.79
N ALA A 586 -12.12 3.54 13.89
CA ALA A 586 -11.97 2.89 15.19
C ALA A 586 -13.29 2.30 15.66
N ALA A 587 -13.26 1.02 16.04
CA ALA A 587 -14.37 0.33 16.68
C ALA A 587 -14.28 0.42 18.21
N PRO A 588 -15.41 0.31 18.92
CA PRO A 588 -15.41 0.24 20.38
C PRO A 588 -14.72 -1.03 20.92
N SER A 589 -14.55 -2.07 20.09
CA SER A 589 -13.76 -3.27 20.42
C SER A 589 -12.26 -3.00 20.57
N GLY A 590 -11.77 -1.87 20.04
CA GLY A 590 -10.35 -1.57 19.89
C GLY A 590 -9.82 -1.80 18.48
N ASP A 591 -10.57 -2.52 17.62
CA ASP A 591 -10.18 -2.74 16.23
C ASP A 591 -10.05 -1.41 15.49
N THR A 592 -8.93 -1.27 14.77
CA THR A 592 -8.63 -0.05 14.03
C THR A 592 -8.26 -0.38 12.58
N ARG A 593 -8.78 0.43 11.66
CA ARG A 593 -8.48 0.39 10.23
C ARG A 593 -8.10 1.79 9.73
N VAL A 594 -7.24 1.87 8.72
CA VAL A 594 -6.85 3.14 8.11
C VAL A 594 -6.94 3.06 6.59
N VAL A 595 -7.59 4.03 5.96
CA VAL A 595 -7.59 4.21 4.51
C VAL A 595 -6.59 5.32 4.16
N VAL A 596 -5.50 4.95 3.49
CA VAL A 596 -4.36 5.84 3.16
C VAL A 596 -4.37 6.34 1.70
N GLN A 597 -5.40 5.99 0.93
CA GLN A 597 -5.45 6.18 -0.53
C GLN A 597 -6.24 7.44 -0.98
N GLY A 598 -6.59 8.33 -0.06
CA GLY A 598 -7.39 9.52 -0.36
C GLY A 598 -6.55 10.62 -1.01
N PRO A 599 -6.82 11.01 -2.28
CA PRO A 599 -6.09 12.10 -2.89
C PRO A 599 -6.57 13.46 -2.33
N PRO A 600 -5.72 14.50 -2.30
CA PRO A 600 -6.06 15.80 -1.70
C PRO A 600 -7.27 16.48 -2.35
N GLN A 601 -7.63 16.11 -3.58
CA GLN A 601 -8.79 16.60 -4.31
C GLN A 601 -10.13 16.25 -3.64
N LEU A 602 -10.15 15.28 -2.71
CA LEU A 602 -11.32 14.99 -1.89
C LEU A 602 -11.61 16.07 -0.83
N ALA A 603 -10.69 17.03 -0.62
CA ALA A 603 -10.87 18.19 0.25
C ALA A 603 -11.76 19.26 -0.41
N SER A 604 -12.95 18.87 -0.85
CA SER A 604 -13.97 19.76 -1.42
C SER A 604 -15.33 19.56 -0.73
N ALA A 605 -16.17 20.59 -0.74
CA ALA A 605 -17.48 20.53 -0.11
C ALA A 605 -18.35 19.46 -0.80
N GLY A 606 -19.06 18.66 0.00
CA GLY A 606 -20.00 17.64 -0.46
C GLY A 606 -19.42 16.23 -0.63
N THR A 607 -18.10 16.05 -0.62
CA THR A 607 -17.50 14.70 -0.68
C THR A 607 -17.87 13.88 0.56
N GLY A 608 -17.91 14.51 1.74
CA GLY A 608 -18.43 13.90 2.97
C GLY A 608 -19.89 13.43 2.85
N ASP A 609 -20.75 14.18 2.15
CA ASP A 609 -22.15 13.78 1.95
C ASP A 609 -22.24 12.51 1.08
N VAL A 610 -21.37 12.39 0.08
CA VAL A 610 -21.23 11.19 -0.74
C VAL A 610 -20.80 10.01 0.12
N LEU A 611 -19.76 10.17 0.94
CA LEU A 611 -19.28 9.13 1.85
C LEU A 611 -20.40 8.63 2.78
N SER A 612 -21.18 9.54 3.36
CA SER A 612 -22.30 9.20 4.24
C SER A 612 -23.38 8.37 3.53
N GLY A 613 -23.70 8.71 2.28
CA GLY A 613 -24.62 7.91 1.46
C GLY A 613 -24.07 6.52 1.08
N VAL A 614 -22.77 6.41 0.80
CA VAL A 614 -22.09 5.13 0.54
C VAL A 614 -22.19 4.21 1.76
N ILE A 615 -21.79 4.70 2.95
CA ILE A 615 -21.84 3.92 4.19
C ILE A 615 -23.29 3.53 4.52
N GLY A 616 -24.24 4.45 4.36
CA GLY A 616 -25.67 4.18 4.58
C GLY A 616 -26.18 3.03 3.71
N ALA A 617 -25.80 2.98 2.44
CA ALA A 617 -26.17 1.87 1.55
C ALA A 617 -25.52 0.55 1.95
N LEU A 618 -24.26 0.56 2.41
CA LEU A 618 -23.58 -0.66 2.88
C LEU A 618 -24.26 -1.22 4.14
N LEU A 619 -24.60 -0.35 5.11
CA LEU A 619 -25.39 -0.73 6.30
C LEU A 619 -26.74 -1.34 5.90
N ALA A 620 -27.47 -0.70 4.97
CA ALA A 620 -28.77 -1.21 4.53
C ALA A 620 -28.69 -2.56 3.81
N LYS A 621 -27.50 -2.93 3.33
CA LYS A 621 -27.22 -4.22 2.68
C LYS A 621 -26.71 -5.28 3.68
N GLY A 622 -26.69 -4.95 4.97
CA GLY A 622 -26.42 -5.89 6.06
C GLY A 622 -24.97 -5.98 6.51
N LEU A 623 -24.10 -5.06 6.07
CA LEU A 623 -22.75 -4.97 6.62
C LEU A 623 -22.80 -4.52 8.08
N ASP A 624 -21.88 -5.03 8.88
CA ASP A 624 -21.69 -4.50 10.22
C ASP A 624 -21.18 -3.04 10.16
N PRO A 625 -21.38 -2.23 11.21
CA PRO A 625 -20.99 -0.82 11.20
C PRO A 625 -19.51 -0.55 10.95
N PHE A 626 -18.62 -1.41 11.45
CA PHE A 626 -17.18 -1.25 11.28
C PHE A 626 -16.78 -1.57 9.84
N GLU A 627 -17.30 -2.67 9.29
CA GLU A 627 -17.15 -3.06 7.89
C GLU A 627 -17.71 -2.01 6.94
N ALA A 628 -18.93 -1.55 7.16
CA ALA A 628 -19.54 -0.51 6.34
C ALA A 628 -18.72 0.79 6.36
N ALA A 629 -18.15 1.16 7.52
CA ALA A 629 -17.31 2.34 7.66
C ALA A 629 -16.01 2.24 6.86
N TYR A 630 -15.21 1.18 7.06
CA TYR A 630 -13.94 1.06 6.35
C TYR A 630 -14.13 0.77 4.84
N ALA A 631 -15.14 -0.01 4.46
CA ALA A 631 -15.47 -0.28 3.07
C ALA A 631 -15.97 0.99 2.37
N GLY A 632 -16.83 1.77 3.03
CA GLY A 632 -17.32 3.03 2.51
C GLY A 632 -16.20 4.07 2.33
N ALA A 633 -15.31 4.19 3.33
CA ALA A 633 -14.13 5.03 3.26
C ALA A 633 -13.21 4.64 2.09
N TRP A 634 -12.96 3.34 1.90
CA TRP A 634 -12.13 2.84 0.82
C TRP A 634 -12.75 3.09 -0.56
N VAL A 635 -14.04 2.76 -0.76
CA VAL A 635 -14.75 3.00 -2.04
C VAL A 635 -14.74 4.48 -2.39
N HIS A 636 -14.97 5.35 -1.40
CA HIS A 636 -14.93 6.80 -1.57
C HIS A 636 -13.52 7.30 -1.93
N ALA A 637 -12.49 6.84 -1.22
CA ALA A 637 -11.10 7.19 -1.50
C ALA A 637 -10.67 6.74 -2.91
N GLU A 638 -11.03 5.52 -3.30
CA GLU A 638 -10.70 4.96 -4.60
C GLU A 638 -11.43 5.68 -5.75
N ALA A 639 -12.70 6.06 -5.56
CA ALA A 639 -13.41 6.92 -6.50
C ALA A 639 -12.70 8.27 -6.68
N GLY A 640 -12.25 8.87 -5.57
CA GLY A 640 -11.41 10.07 -5.60
C GLY A 640 -10.11 9.86 -6.36
N ARG A 641 -9.40 8.76 -6.10
CA ARG A 641 -8.12 8.42 -6.74
C ARG A 641 -8.28 8.26 -8.24
N VAL A 642 -9.29 7.53 -8.70
CA VAL A 642 -9.59 7.36 -10.13
C VAL A 642 -9.88 8.71 -10.79
N ARG A 643 -10.65 9.58 -10.14
CA ARG A 643 -10.97 10.89 -10.73
C ARG A 643 -9.80 11.88 -10.70
N ALA A 644 -8.96 11.83 -9.67
CA ALA A 644 -7.77 12.68 -9.57
C ALA A 644 -6.73 12.41 -10.68
N ILE A 645 -6.72 11.20 -11.26
CA ILE A 645 -5.87 10.87 -12.41
C ILE A 645 -6.28 11.66 -13.65
N THR A 646 -7.58 11.84 -13.90
CA THR A 646 -8.08 12.57 -15.07
C THR A 646 -8.21 14.07 -14.80
N ASP A 647 -8.57 14.46 -13.59
CA ASP A 647 -8.92 15.84 -13.22
C ASP A 647 -8.22 16.30 -11.93
N PRO A 648 -6.92 16.65 -11.99
CA PRO A 648 -6.09 16.86 -10.79
C PRO A 648 -6.45 18.11 -9.97
N GLN A 649 -7.31 19.01 -10.45
CA GLN A 649 -7.73 20.22 -9.70
C GLN A 649 -9.26 20.45 -9.70
N GLY A 650 -10.03 19.63 -10.40
CA GLY A 650 -11.45 19.91 -10.72
C GLY A 650 -12.45 18.89 -10.21
N VAL A 651 -12.06 17.97 -9.31
CA VAL A 651 -12.94 16.90 -8.82
C VAL A 651 -14.10 17.49 -7.99
N LEU A 652 -15.32 17.36 -8.49
CA LEU A 652 -16.54 17.70 -7.77
C LEU A 652 -17.08 16.47 -7.04
N ALA A 653 -17.83 16.68 -5.96
CA ALA A 653 -18.52 15.59 -5.25
C ALA A 653 -19.45 14.77 -6.17
N GLY A 654 -20.07 15.42 -7.17
CA GLY A 654 -20.90 14.75 -8.17
C GLY A 654 -20.12 13.78 -9.07
N ASP A 655 -18.85 14.05 -9.35
CA ASP A 655 -18.02 13.17 -10.18
C ASP A 655 -17.75 11.83 -9.47
N LEU A 656 -17.65 11.84 -8.14
CA LEU A 656 -17.47 10.63 -7.34
C LEU A 656 -18.65 9.66 -7.51
N LEU A 657 -19.88 10.20 -7.65
CA LEU A 657 -21.09 9.40 -7.87
C LEU A 657 -21.03 8.56 -9.14
N GLU A 658 -20.35 9.06 -10.18
CA GLU A 658 -20.19 8.37 -11.46
C GLU A 658 -19.16 7.24 -11.36
N CYS A 659 -18.13 7.40 -10.53
CA CYS A 659 -17.07 6.42 -10.33
C CYS A 659 -17.49 5.24 -9.45
N ILE A 660 -18.31 5.48 -8.42
CA ILE A 660 -18.70 4.46 -7.41
C ILE A 660 -19.13 3.11 -8.03
N PRO A 661 -20.05 3.05 -9.02
CA PRO A 661 -20.48 1.78 -9.61
C PRO A 661 -19.34 0.97 -10.23
N GLY A 662 -18.36 1.63 -10.84
CA GLY A 662 -17.18 0.99 -11.43
C GLY A 662 -16.25 0.42 -10.36
N ILE A 663 -16.05 1.15 -9.26
CA ILE A 663 -15.23 0.70 -8.12
C ILE A 663 -15.85 -0.51 -7.44
N ILE A 664 -17.15 -0.48 -7.15
CA ILE A 664 -17.82 -1.58 -6.44
C ILE A 664 -17.96 -2.84 -7.29
N ALA A 665 -17.96 -2.74 -8.63
CA ALA A 665 -18.18 -3.88 -9.52
C ALA A 665 -17.17 -5.02 -9.29
N GLY A 666 -15.91 -4.70 -8.96
CA GLY A 666 -14.88 -5.68 -8.62
C GLY A 666 -14.91 -6.17 -7.16
N ARG A 667 -15.81 -5.63 -6.35
CA ARG A 667 -15.97 -5.89 -4.91
C ARG A 667 -17.30 -6.58 -4.57
N LEU A 668 -18.14 -6.82 -5.57
CA LEU A 668 -19.41 -7.51 -5.36
C LEU A 668 -19.16 -8.98 -5.04
N TYR A 669 -19.55 -9.42 -3.85
CA TYR A 669 -19.57 -10.84 -3.50
C TYR A 669 -21.01 -11.32 -3.47
N GLU A 670 -21.36 -12.24 -4.37
CA GLU A 670 -22.54 -13.10 -4.35
C GLU A 670 -22.37 -14.20 -5.41
N ARG A 671 -23.05 -15.36 -5.24
CA ARG A 671 -23.04 -16.41 -6.27
C ARG A 671 -23.50 -15.81 -7.60
N GLY A 672 -22.62 -15.83 -8.60
CA GLY A 672 -22.88 -15.27 -9.92
C GLY A 672 -24.26 -15.68 -10.43
N PRO A 673 -25.06 -14.74 -10.93
CA PRO A 673 -26.42 -15.05 -11.35
C PRO A 673 -26.41 -15.91 -12.63
N SER A 674 -27.40 -16.80 -12.76
CA SER A 674 -27.55 -17.70 -13.92
C SER A 674 -27.81 -16.99 -15.26
N TRP A 675 -27.96 -15.65 -15.29
CA TRP A 675 -28.16 -14.89 -16.53
C TRP A 675 -26.85 -14.49 -17.21
N ARG A 676 -25.70 -14.63 -16.54
CA ARG A 676 -24.37 -14.40 -17.14
C ARG A 676 -23.75 -15.67 -17.75
N SER A 677 -24.39 -16.83 -17.56
CA SER A 677 -24.00 -18.12 -18.14
C SER A 677 -24.78 -18.43 -19.41
#